data_AF-A0A8B6IZK2-F1
#
_entry.id   AF-A0A8B6IZK2-F1
#
_cell.length_a   1.000
_cell.length_b   1.000
_cell.length_c   1.000
_cell.angle_alpha   90.00
_cell.angle_beta   90.00
_cell.angle_gamma   90.00
#
_symmetry.space_group_name_H-M   'P 1'
#
loop_
_entity.id
_entity.type
_entity.pdbx_description
1 polymer ?
#
loop_
_entity_poly.entity_id
_entity_poly.type
_entity_poly.pdbx_seq_one_letter_code
_entity_poly.pdbx_strand_id
1 'polypeptide(L)'
;MNVSSSPNITFMLQYTEANPQYVDYTNREEAVKIDEELSLETNRQMIEGLTEDELTRIQKAVPETQLNFREYIDYMNRSYATEEQSKELTAIFTQEADYLQKRRLTALKNKLEPAYQNGSLLWQGVISFDNAFLAEQGLYDVATSQVDQKAIKAVMRDMMPTLIQKEGLSETAFWWGNIHLNTDNIHIHFGLSEVESNREKIFYQPRGRMEYKGNFSQKTINRFKSGVYHGLLKEETRSNLLRKEQILANLKADFITSIYQKDKITSSAEKNFLEQAYNHLPLNKKWRYGSNARDFAVSKFFLDRYLDSYLNNEGSAAYQEFLKETRDFLQTYEGVYSAEKNKIYEKLRKVDGQTIRTLAESKGYDLEHHLARRVMDLRERLANNILRSFREAAPQIQDVQLEKNLESFSVLNQKKILEQHPEASVVKSQKAWQKLGYFVKAGEQPLEIIRPVYKSYDKHGKGIGRPEFVSDTVYDISQLTENIQLKSLTLKDLSLFSSNELKELVDAAKLKTNPTERERRELGTYRYALKLSILESSQKELQVRQKLLEQVQPLASDQPFLDFKKQLIAQELQAIALQLTPNYKLSEDDKALKNRLKRQFEDSVALPVSKATPGAIQLPIRQLRTELGLVHHIQDENILTLLKGTSTTKQAYIEELQTHISIFQLKYQINNRNKQISQLSDEATIKEMRIANAKGFSELKRLYDTLQPSDDGQNQISQAVSKQLQERKVIKKAQLQQAQRSGKINTDFMRQLTASLNRSQQASKKALMERARSDEREEQEERRQAQR
;
A
#
# COMPACT_ATOMS: atom_id res chain seq x y z
N MET A 1 24.99 26.85 -13.02
CA MET A 1 25.60 25.52 -13.27
C MET A 1 24.88 24.53 -12.39
N ASN A 2 24.52 23.34 -12.87
CA ASN A 2 23.88 22.33 -12.01
C ASN A 2 24.95 21.63 -11.18
N VAL A 3 24.99 21.92 -9.88
CA VAL A 3 25.81 21.19 -8.92
C VAL A 3 25.13 19.84 -8.71
N SER A 4 25.73 18.77 -9.24
CA SER A 4 25.11 17.45 -9.20
C SER A 4 25.19 16.89 -7.77
N SER A 5 24.08 16.81 -7.03
CA SER A 5 24.15 16.46 -5.61
C SER A 5 24.54 15.00 -5.39
N SER A 6 25.74 14.78 -4.86
CA SER A 6 26.16 13.52 -4.25
C SER A 6 25.25 13.15 -3.08
N PRO A 7 24.99 11.85 -2.83
CA PRO A 7 24.39 11.45 -1.56
C PRO A 7 25.42 11.51 -0.43
N ASN A 8 25.00 11.95 0.76
CA ASN A 8 25.89 12.18 1.91
C ASN A 8 26.81 10.99 2.23
N ILE A 9 26.31 9.76 2.03
CA ILE A 9 27.13 8.53 2.11
C ILE A 9 26.89 7.62 0.89
N THR A 10 27.93 7.51 0.06
CA THR A 10 28.08 6.45 -0.94
C THR A 10 28.84 5.28 -0.32
N PHE A 11 28.31 4.05 -0.41
CA PHE A 11 29.05 2.83 -0.07
C PHE A 11 28.97 1.87 -1.25
N MET A 12 30.12 1.33 -1.63
CA MET A 12 30.34 0.34 -2.68
C MET A 12 31.07 -0.86 -2.08
N LEU A 13 30.76 -2.06 -2.57
CA LEU A 13 31.38 -3.30 -2.12
C LEU A 13 31.51 -4.26 -3.31
N GLN A 14 32.73 -4.72 -3.56
CA GLN A 14 33.01 -5.82 -4.49
C GLN A 14 33.70 -6.96 -3.73
N TYR A 15 33.81 -8.14 -4.34
CA TYR A 15 34.52 -9.27 -3.75
C TYR A 15 35.40 -10.01 -4.76
N THR A 16 36.53 -10.50 -4.29
CA THR A 16 37.52 -11.29 -5.02
C THR A 16 37.92 -12.53 -4.22
N GLU A 17 38.78 -13.37 -4.77
CA GLU A 17 39.62 -14.27 -3.96
C GLU A 17 40.56 -13.43 -3.08
N ALA A 18 41.00 -13.97 -1.94
CA ALA A 18 41.93 -13.26 -1.06
C ALA A 18 43.30 -13.04 -1.73
N ASN A 19 43.86 -11.83 -1.57
CA ASN A 19 45.09 -11.42 -2.22
C ASN A 19 45.74 -10.26 -1.43
N PRO A 20 47.03 -10.35 -1.01
CA PRO A 20 47.70 -9.30 -0.25
C PRO A 20 47.87 -7.97 -1.00
N GLN A 21 47.83 -7.96 -2.34
CA GLN A 21 47.99 -6.74 -3.16
C GLN A 21 46.96 -5.64 -2.83
N TYR A 22 45.77 -6.01 -2.35
CA TYR A 22 44.78 -5.01 -1.93
C TYR A 22 45.20 -4.25 -0.67
N VAL A 23 45.97 -4.88 0.24
CA VAL A 23 46.52 -4.22 1.44
C VAL A 23 47.44 -3.08 1.02
N ASP A 24 48.31 -3.32 0.04
CA ASP A 24 49.26 -2.32 -0.48
C ASP A 24 48.54 -1.20 -1.25
N TYR A 25 47.54 -1.55 -2.08
CA TYR A 25 46.67 -0.56 -2.74
C TYR A 25 45.98 0.36 -1.72
N THR A 26 45.57 -0.17 -0.56
CA THR A 26 44.99 0.65 0.53
C THR A 26 46.00 1.46 1.34
N ASN A 27 47.31 1.36 1.10
CA ASN A 27 48.36 2.01 1.93
C ASN A 27 49.36 2.86 1.12
N ARG A 28 48.96 3.37 -0.05
CA ARG A 28 49.77 4.33 -0.83
C ARG A 28 49.94 5.66 -0.07
N GLU A 29 51.17 6.11 0.13
CA GLU A 29 51.45 7.29 0.97
C GLU A 29 50.99 8.59 0.29
N GLU A 30 51.05 8.67 -1.04
CA GLU A 30 50.57 9.81 -1.87
C GLU A 30 49.11 10.24 -1.64
N ALA A 31 48.27 9.40 -1.04
CA ALA A 31 46.84 9.66 -0.87
C ALA A 31 46.40 10.00 0.57
N VAL A 32 47.32 9.96 1.54
CA VAL A 32 47.00 9.91 2.98
C VAL A 32 47.91 10.78 3.82
N LYS A 33 47.34 11.48 4.79
CA LYS A 33 48.07 12.42 5.66
C LYS A 33 48.22 11.86 7.06
N ILE A 34 49.30 11.10 7.27
CA ILE A 34 49.67 10.54 8.58
C ILE A 34 50.19 11.65 9.52
N ASP A 35 50.96 12.59 8.97
CA ASP A 35 51.70 13.58 9.77
C ASP A 35 50.82 14.69 10.36
N GLU A 36 49.72 15.08 9.71
CA GLU A 36 48.78 16.06 10.28
C GLU A 36 48.15 15.51 11.57
N GLU A 37 47.61 14.28 11.53
CA GLU A 37 46.97 13.62 12.68
C GLU A 37 47.97 13.34 13.83
N LEU A 38 49.18 12.89 13.50
CA LEU A 38 50.25 12.70 14.50
C LEU A 38 50.85 14.01 15.03
N SER A 39 50.86 15.11 14.27
CA SER A 39 51.37 16.42 14.76
C SER A 39 50.50 17.01 15.86
N LEU A 40 49.19 16.75 15.80
CA LEU A 40 48.22 17.14 16.82
C LEU A 40 48.40 16.36 18.13
N GLU A 41 48.80 15.08 18.05
CA GLU A 41 49.11 14.26 19.24
C GLU A 41 50.54 14.49 19.77
N THR A 42 51.52 14.76 18.91
CA THR A 42 52.95 14.90 19.30
C THR A 42 53.24 16.19 20.08
N ASN A 43 52.36 17.21 20.01
CA ASN A 43 52.44 18.46 20.78
C ASN A 43 52.24 18.30 22.32
N ARG A 44 52.55 17.12 22.89
CA ARG A 44 52.47 16.83 24.32
C ARG A 44 53.70 16.16 24.94
N GLN A 45 54.68 15.67 24.17
CA GLN A 45 55.89 15.03 24.73
C GLN A 45 57.08 15.06 23.75
N MET A 46 58.27 15.41 24.27
CA MET A 46 59.55 15.52 23.57
C MET A 46 60.71 15.39 24.59
N ILE A 47 61.96 15.23 24.11
CA ILE A 47 63.21 14.98 24.89
C ILE A 47 63.27 13.52 25.40
N GLU A 48 64.32 12.69 25.27
CA GLU A 48 65.74 12.73 24.80
C GLU A 48 66.01 11.42 23.98
N GLY A 49 67.18 11.05 23.40
CA GLY A 49 68.53 11.63 23.28
C GLY A 49 69.59 10.52 23.04
N LEU A 50 70.45 10.59 22.00
CA LEU A 50 71.46 9.56 21.65
C LEU A 50 72.70 10.14 20.92
N THR A 51 73.80 9.36 20.80
CA THR A 51 75.18 9.86 20.57
C THR A 51 75.98 9.18 19.44
N GLU A 52 77.03 9.85 18.95
CA GLU A 52 77.77 9.56 17.70
C GLU A 52 78.44 8.18 17.56
N ASP A 53 78.74 7.48 18.65
CA ASP A 53 79.55 6.23 18.64
C ASP A 53 78.91 5.07 17.85
N GLU A 54 77.59 5.12 17.61
CA GLU A 54 76.87 4.09 16.85
C GLU A 54 77.06 4.21 15.33
N LEU A 55 77.34 5.41 14.81
CA LEU A 55 77.47 5.69 13.36
C LEU A 55 78.68 4.98 12.72
N THR A 56 79.79 4.87 13.45
CA THR A 56 81.08 4.41 12.89
C THR A 56 81.13 2.90 12.57
N ARG A 57 80.21 2.11 13.14
CA ARG A 57 80.22 0.63 12.99
C ARG A 57 79.61 0.13 11.69
N ILE A 58 78.75 0.94 11.05
CA ILE A 58 77.94 0.53 9.89
C ILE A 58 78.76 0.57 8.58
N GLN A 59 79.79 1.41 8.52
CA GLN A 59 80.44 1.84 7.26
C GLN A 59 81.42 0.83 6.62
N LYS A 60 81.39 -0.46 7.00
CA LYS A 60 82.51 -1.40 6.76
C LYS A 60 82.17 -2.74 6.06
N ALA A 61 81.04 -2.84 5.35
CA ALA A 61 80.64 -4.06 4.62
C ALA A 61 80.02 -3.77 3.23
N VAL A 62 80.61 -4.36 2.18
CA VAL A 62 80.34 -4.16 0.73
C VAL A 62 81.09 -5.27 -0.06
N PRO A 63 80.85 -5.56 -1.37
CA PRO A 63 79.91 -4.95 -2.32
C PRO A 63 79.06 -5.98 -3.15
N GLU A 64 78.39 -5.49 -4.21
CA GLU A 64 78.29 -6.02 -5.61
C GLU A 64 78.43 -7.53 -5.94
N THR A 65 77.72 -8.15 -6.91
CA THR A 65 76.68 -7.78 -7.90
C THR A 65 75.55 -8.88 -7.91
N GLN A 66 74.57 -9.07 -8.80
CA GLN A 66 74.21 -8.55 -10.15
C GLN A 66 72.67 -8.67 -10.39
N LEU A 67 72.17 -8.36 -11.60
CA LEU A 67 70.75 -7.99 -11.84
C LEU A 67 70.05 -8.82 -12.94
N ASN A 68 68.80 -9.27 -12.69
CA ASN A 68 67.80 -9.60 -13.74
C ASN A 68 66.34 -9.72 -13.21
N PHE A 69 65.41 -8.99 -13.84
CA PHE A 69 63.93 -9.02 -13.78
C PHE A 69 63.27 -8.80 -12.40
N ARG A 70 63.86 -9.26 -11.30
CA ARG A 70 63.41 -8.95 -9.94
C ARG A 70 63.49 -7.44 -9.66
N GLU A 71 64.46 -6.76 -10.29
CA GLU A 71 64.61 -5.30 -10.19
C GLU A 71 63.44 -4.52 -10.79
N TYR A 72 62.62 -5.10 -11.68
CA TYR A 72 61.43 -4.38 -12.19
C TYR A 72 60.36 -4.24 -11.10
N ILE A 73 60.31 -5.17 -10.14
CA ILE A 73 59.48 -5.05 -8.94
C ILE A 73 60.14 -4.12 -7.93
N ASP A 74 61.47 -4.20 -7.74
CA ASP A 74 62.17 -3.25 -6.86
C ASP A 74 62.22 -1.81 -7.40
N TYR A 75 62.01 -1.60 -8.70
CA TYR A 75 61.82 -0.27 -9.29
C TYR A 75 60.53 0.39 -8.79
N MET A 76 59.45 -0.39 -8.62
CA MET A 76 58.22 0.09 -7.96
C MET A 76 58.40 0.31 -6.44
N ASN A 77 59.36 -0.35 -5.81
CA ASN A 77 59.72 -0.14 -4.41
C ASN A 77 60.66 1.07 -4.19
N ARG A 78 61.11 1.77 -5.26
CA ARG A 78 62.19 2.78 -5.21
C ARG A 78 61.76 4.24 -5.22
N SER A 79 60.46 4.54 -5.19
CA SER A 79 59.95 5.93 -5.13
C SER A 79 59.99 6.56 -3.73
N TYR A 80 60.59 5.91 -2.72
CA TYR A 80 60.62 6.35 -1.32
C TYR A 80 62.06 6.42 -0.79
N ALA A 81 62.76 7.52 -1.11
CA ALA A 81 64.03 7.91 -0.50
C ALA A 81 64.18 9.45 -0.59
N THR A 82 64.83 10.05 0.42
CA THR A 82 64.86 11.50 0.77
C THR A 82 63.52 12.03 1.31
N GLU A 83 63.41 12.64 2.50
CA GLU A 83 64.41 12.99 3.53
C GLU A 83 64.01 12.48 4.93
N GLU A 84 64.77 12.84 5.97
CA GLU A 84 64.67 12.25 7.31
C GLU A 84 63.43 12.69 8.12
N GLN A 85 62.52 11.75 8.40
CA GLN A 85 61.85 11.67 9.70
C GLN A 85 61.22 10.30 9.97
N SER A 86 60.92 10.02 11.24
CA SER A 86 60.54 8.68 11.71
C SER A 86 59.04 8.38 11.58
N LYS A 87 58.71 7.13 11.19
CA LYS A 87 57.53 6.38 11.64
C LYS A 87 57.62 4.88 11.30
N GLU A 88 57.60 4.02 12.34
CA GLU A 88 57.36 2.57 12.21
C GLU A 88 55.87 2.23 11.92
N LEU A 89 55.00 3.23 11.82
CA LEU A 89 53.55 3.13 11.66
C LEU A 89 53.13 3.23 10.18
N THR A 90 51.90 2.79 9.88
CA THR A 90 51.22 3.05 8.60
C THR A 90 49.79 3.55 8.84
N ALA A 91 49.18 4.16 7.83
CA ALA A 91 47.83 4.72 7.90
C ALA A 91 46.70 3.67 8.02
N ILE A 92 47.00 2.37 7.90
CA ILE A 92 46.00 1.33 8.08
C ILE A 92 45.52 1.32 9.53
N PHE A 93 44.20 1.42 9.72
CA PHE A 93 43.54 1.19 10.99
C PHE A 93 42.82 -0.17 11.01
N THR A 94 42.68 -0.75 12.20
CA THR A 94 41.96 -2.02 12.43
C THR A 94 40.96 -1.87 13.59
N GLN A 95 40.35 -2.96 14.03
CA GLN A 95 39.49 -2.99 15.21
C GLN A 95 40.23 -2.53 16.49
N GLU A 96 41.55 -2.71 16.55
CA GLU A 96 42.37 -2.57 17.76
C GLU A 96 43.41 -1.43 17.70
N ALA A 97 43.62 -0.79 16.54
CA ALA A 97 44.66 0.22 16.36
C ALA A 97 44.25 1.33 15.36
N ASP A 98 44.60 2.58 15.66
CA ASP A 98 44.43 3.76 14.78
C ASP A 98 45.49 3.86 13.68
N TYR A 99 46.64 3.20 13.89
CA TYR A 99 47.74 3.06 12.94
C TYR A 99 48.39 1.69 13.13
N LEU A 100 48.64 0.96 12.04
CA LEU A 100 49.23 -0.38 12.09
C LEU A 100 50.75 -0.28 11.98
N GLN A 101 51.48 -0.84 12.96
CA GLN A 101 52.94 -0.94 12.87
C GLN A 101 53.35 -1.77 11.64
N LYS A 102 54.42 -1.38 10.93
CA LYS A 102 54.95 -2.07 9.74
C LYS A 102 55.21 -3.57 9.99
N ARG A 103 55.57 -3.98 11.21
CA ARG A 103 55.68 -5.40 11.62
C ARG A 103 54.33 -6.12 11.73
N ARG A 104 53.27 -5.44 12.19
CA ARG A 104 51.89 -5.98 12.26
C ARG A 104 51.22 -6.00 10.88
N LEU A 105 51.62 -5.11 9.96
CA LEU A 105 51.18 -5.16 8.56
C LEU A 105 51.54 -6.49 7.89
N THR A 106 52.74 -7.02 8.13
CA THR A 106 53.14 -8.35 7.67
C THR A 106 52.23 -9.44 8.25
N ALA A 107 51.88 -9.36 9.53
CA ALA A 107 50.94 -10.30 10.15
C ALA A 107 49.52 -10.22 9.55
N LEU A 108 49.06 -9.04 9.13
CA LEU A 108 47.80 -8.88 8.39
C LEU A 108 47.87 -9.53 7.01
N LYS A 109 48.95 -9.31 6.24
CA LYS A 109 49.16 -9.98 4.94
C LYS A 109 49.22 -11.51 5.10
N ASN A 110 49.88 -12.01 6.14
CA ASN A 110 49.98 -13.43 6.44
C ASN A 110 48.64 -14.11 6.77
N LYS A 111 47.56 -13.36 7.09
CA LYS A 111 46.20 -13.92 7.21
C LYS A 111 45.51 -14.14 5.85
N LEU A 112 45.91 -13.42 4.80
CA LEU A 112 45.29 -13.52 3.47
C LEU A 112 45.75 -14.75 2.68
N GLU A 113 46.95 -15.25 2.95
CA GLU A 113 47.48 -16.48 2.34
C GLU A 113 46.65 -17.75 2.70
N PRO A 114 46.43 -18.10 3.99
CA PRO A 114 45.55 -19.22 4.34
C PRO A 114 44.10 -18.96 3.94
N ALA A 115 43.63 -17.71 3.95
CA ALA A 115 42.31 -17.36 3.42
C ALA A 115 42.18 -17.71 1.92
N TYR A 116 43.21 -17.41 1.12
CA TYR A 116 43.26 -17.77 -0.30
C TYR A 116 43.29 -19.29 -0.50
N GLN A 117 44.13 -20.00 0.25
CA GLN A 117 44.23 -21.46 0.19
C GLN A 117 42.92 -22.18 0.59
N ASN A 118 42.19 -21.64 1.57
CA ASN A 118 40.85 -22.11 1.95
C ASN A 118 39.74 -21.71 0.95
N GLY A 119 40.07 -20.90 -0.07
CA GLY A 119 39.13 -20.37 -1.05
C GLY A 119 38.20 -19.28 -0.50
N SER A 120 38.51 -18.71 0.67
CA SER A 120 37.76 -17.63 1.30
C SER A 120 37.83 -16.34 0.47
N LEU A 121 36.84 -15.47 0.67
CA LEU A 121 36.68 -14.25 -0.12
C LEU A 121 37.31 -13.04 0.57
N LEU A 122 37.79 -12.10 -0.25
CA LEU A 122 38.15 -10.76 0.17
C LEU A 122 37.08 -9.79 -0.35
N TRP A 123 36.37 -9.16 0.58
CA TRP A 123 35.49 -8.04 0.31
C TRP A 123 36.30 -6.75 0.30
N GLN A 124 36.20 -6.01 -0.80
CA GLN A 124 36.85 -4.74 -1.04
C GLN A 124 35.77 -3.66 -1.02
N GLY A 125 35.79 -2.81 0.01
CA GLY A 125 34.79 -1.79 0.25
C GLY A 125 35.31 -0.37 0.07
N VAL A 126 34.42 0.53 -0.33
CA VAL A 126 34.67 1.96 -0.36
C VAL A 126 33.48 2.69 0.24
N ILE A 127 33.74 3.60 1.18
CA ILE A 127 32.75 4.52 1.75
C ILE A 127 33.19 5.94 1.41
N SER A 128 32.49 6.61 0.51
CA SER A 128 32.73 8.01 0.19
C SER A 128 31.67 8.88 0.84
N PHE A 129 32.13 9.94 1.50
CA PHE A 129 31.28 10.94 2.15
C PHE A 129 31.16 12.17 1.26
N ASP A 130 30.07 12.90 1.39
CA ASP A 130 30.00 14.25 0.86
C ASP A 130 30.74 15.21 1.81
N ASN A 131 31.68 16.00 1.28
CA ASN A 131 32.50 16.89 2.11
C ASN A 131 31.68 17.99 2.82
N ALA A 132 30.57 18.45 2.23
CA ALA A 132 29.69 19.43 2.87
C ALA A 132 28.89 18.81 4.02
N PHE A 133 28.52 17.53 3.92
CA PHE A 133 27.93 16.79 5.04
C PHE A 133 28.93 16.64 6.21
N LEU A 134 30.19 16.26 5.94
CA LEU A 134 31.21 16.19 7.00
C LEU A 134 31.44 17.55 7.67
N ALA A 135 31.43 18.64 6.90
CA ALA A 135 31.53 19.99 7.46
C ALA A 135 30.31 20.40 8.31
N GLU A 136 29.09 20.08 7.88
CA GLU A 136 27.86 20.34 8.65
C GLU A 136 27.86 19.65 10.02
N GLN A 137 28.42 18.44 10.10
CA GLN A 137 28.55 17.68 11.34
C GLN A 137 29.84 18.02 12.13
N GLY A 138 30.69 18.92 11.64
CA GLY A 138 31.93 19.35 12.31
C GLY A 138 33.12 18.39 12.19
N LEU A 139 33.06 17.43 11.27
CA LEU A 139 34.10 16.42 11.02
C LEU A 139 35.10 16.82 9.92
N TYR A 140 34.85 17.92 9.21
CA TYR A 140 35.73 18.50 8.21
C TYR A 140 35.71 20.03 8.30
N ASP A 141 36.87 20.64 8.55
CA ASP A 141 37.01 22.09 8.46
C ASP A 141 37.40 22.49 7.03
N VAL A 142 36.49 23.17 6.35
CA VAL A 142 36.67 23.65 4.96
C VAL A 142 37.77 24.73 4.85
N ALA A 143 38.08 25.46 5.93
CA ALA A 143 39.07 26.53 5.91
C ALA A 143 40.52 26.02 6.08
N THR A 144 40.73 24.99 6.90
CA THR A 144 42.06 24.36 7.11
C THR A 144 42.25 23.04 6.34
N SER A 145 41.19 22.51 5.73
CA SER A 145 41.11 21.18 5.13
C SER A 145 41.40 20.01 6.09
N GLN A 146 41.28 20.23 7.41
CA GLN A 146 41.49 19.19 8.43
C GLN A 146 40.23 18.32 8.61
N VAL A 147 40.44 17.03 8.86
CA VAL A 147 39.39 16.02 9.04
C VAL A 147 39.56 15.34 10.40
N ASP A 148 38.46 15.15 11.15
CA ASP A 148 38.46 14.28 12.33
C ASP A 148 38.48 12.81 11.92
N GLN A 149 39.67 12.36 11.52
CA GLN A 149 39.94 10.97 11.18
C GLN A 149 39.66 10.02 12.35
N LYS A 150 39.78 10.50 13.60
CA LYS A 150 39.64 9.68 14.82
C LYS A 150 38.17 9.32 15.08
N ALA A 151 37.26 10.29 14.94
CA ALA A 151 35.82 10.04 14.96
C ALA A 151 35.39 9.09 13.82
N ILE A 152 35.91 9.30 12.61
CA ILE A 152 35.60 8.45 11.44
C ILE A 152 36.11 7.00 11.65
N LYS A 153 37.33 6.81 12.18
CA LYS A 153 37.88 5.50 12.57
C LYS A 153 37.03 4.82 13.64
N ALA A 154 36.60 5.56 14.67
CA ALA A 154 35.75 5.03 15.75
C ALA A 154 34.40 4.50 15.24
N VAL A 155 33.67 5.29 14.43
CA VAL A 155 32.38 4.87 13.84
C VAL A 155 32.52 3.59 13.00
N MET A 156 33.66 3.41 12.33
CA MET A 156 33.95 2.17 11.59
C MET A 156 34.18 0.96 12.51
N ARG A 157 34.84 1.15 13.67
CA ARG A 157 35.05 0.08 14.67
C ARG A 157 33.76 -0.39 15.32
N ASP A 158 32.79 0.50 15.53
CA ASP A 158 31.47 0.12 16.08
C ASP A 158 30.64 -0.65 15.03
N MET A 159 30.74 -0.23 13.77
CA MET A 159 29.88 -0.75 12.70
C MET A 159 30.40 -2.02 12.01
N MET A 160 31.71 -2.29 12.00
CA MET A 160 32.27 -3.51 11.40
C MET A 160 31.87 -4.81 12.11
N PRO A 161 31.93 -4.94 13.45
CA PRO A 161 31.40 -6.11 14.17
C PRO A 161 29.91 -6.35 13.87
N THR A 162 29.12 -5.28 13.73
CA THR A 162 27.71 -5.35 13.33
C THR A 162 27.55 -5.88 11.90
N LEU A 163 28.42 -5.49 10.96
CA LEU A 163 28.44 -6.01 9.57
C LEU A 163 28.75 -7.52 9.55
N ILE A 164 29.85 -7.90 10.21
CA ILE A 164 30.37 -9.28 10.34
C ILE A 164 29.29 -10.21 10.90
N GLN A 165 28.70 -9.85 12.05
CA GLN A 165 27.68 -10.66 12.72
C GLN A 165 26.39 -10.77 11.90
N LYS A 166 25.94 -9.71 11.23
CA LYS A 166 24.65 -9.69 10.51
C LYS A 166 24.72 -10.33 9.12
N GLU A 167 25.89 -10.47 8.52
CA GLU A 167 26.12 -11.32 7.35
C GLU A 167 26.50 -12.77 7.69
N GLY A 168 26.67 -13.11 8.97
CA GLY A 168 27.00 -14.47 9.41
C GLY A 168 28.39 -14.92 8.99
N LEU A 169 29.38 -14.02 9.06
CA LEU A 169 30.78 -14.37 8.85
C LEU A 169 31.35 -15.14 10.03
N SER A 170 32.41 -15.89 9.75
CA SER A 170 33.21 -16.67 10.69
C SER A 170 33.83 -15.84 11.81
N GLU A 171 34.08 -16.47 12.96
CA GLU A 171 34.88 -15.88 14.05
C GLU A 171 36.33 -15.59 13.63
N THR A 172 36.78 -16.22 12.52
CA THR A 172 38.07 -15.92 11.87
C THR A 172 38.03 -14.68 10.95
N ALA A 173 36.92 -13.92 10.94
CA ALA A 173 36.82 -12.71 10.16
C ALA A 173 37.76 -11.61 10.66
N PHE A 174 38.40 -10.89 9.74
CA PHE A 174 39.26 -9.76 10.03
C PHE A 174 39.09 -8.66 8.99
N TRP A 175 39.27 -7.41 9.41
CA TRP A 175 39.13 -6.24 8.55
C TRP A 175 40.24 -5.21 8.81
N TRP A 176 40.44 -4.34 7.84
CA TRP A 176 41.32 -3.19 7.92
C TRP A 176 40.76 -2.04 7.08
N GLY A 177 41.08 -0.80 7.44
CA GLY A 177 40.66 0.39 6.70
C GLY A 177 41.79 1.39 6.50
N ASN A 178 41.61 2.32 5.58
CA ASN A 178 42.43 3.54 5.46
C ASN A 178 41.55 4.69 4.93
N ILE A 179 41.81 5.92 5.38
CA ILE A 179 41.12 7.14 4.97
C ILE A 179 41.97 7.85 3.92
N HIS A 180 41.42 8.03 2.72
CA HIS A 180 42.02 8.83 1.66
C HIS A 180 41.45 10.24 1.67
N LEU A 181 42.34 11.23 1.66
CA LEU A 181 41.99 12.66 1.73
C LEU A 181 42.29 13.41 0.42
N ASN A 182 43.23 12.90 -0.39
CA ASN A 182 43.73 13.60 -1.58
C ASN A 182 42.89 13.32 -2.84
N THR A 183 41.56 13.45 -2.74
CA THR A 183 40.57 13.21 -3.81
C THR A 183 39.31 14.05 -3.60
N ASP A 184 38.54 14.30 -4.68
CA ASP A 184 37.30 15.09 -4.72
C ASP A 184 36.42 14.97 -3.46
N ASN A 185 36.18 13.74 -2.99
CA ASN A 185 35.47 13.44 -1.74
C ASN A 185 36.34 12.61 -0.78
N ILE A 186 36.26 12.93 0.51
CA ILE A 186 36.86 12.13 1.59
C ILE A 186 36.25 10.73 1.58
N HIS A 187 37.08 9.69 1.63
CA HIS A 187 36.60 8.31 1.56
C HIS A 187 37.47 7.30 2.30
N ILE A 188 36.82 6.23 2.79
CA ILE A 188 37.46 5.08 3.43
C ILE A 188 37.53 3.94 2.43
N HIS A 189 38.73 3.41 2.16
CA HIS A 189 38.86 2.06 1.63
C HIS A 189 38.92 1.07 2.78
N PHE A 190 38.26 -0.09 2.65
CA PHE A 190 38.40 -1.16 3.63
C PHE A 190 38.48 -2.55 2.98
N GLY A 191 39.30 -3.42 3.57
CA GLY A 191 39.32 -4.85 3.31
C GLY A 191 38.63 -5.61 4.43
N LEU A 192 37.87 -6.64 4.09
CA LEU A 192 37.25 -7.58 5.02
C LEU A 192 37.41 -8.99 4.44
N SER A 193 37.85 -9.96 5.23
CA SER A 193 38.04 -11.35 4.80
C SER A 193 37.83 -12.32 5.97
N GLU A 194 37.74 -13.62 5.67
CA GLU A 194 37.67 -14.72 6.63
C GLU A 194 38.88 -15.64 6.39
N VAL A 195 39.57 -16.12 7.43
CA VAL A 195 40.58 -17.17 7.22
C VAL A 195 39.89 -18.47 6.83
N GLU A 196 38.81 -18.83 7.53
CA GLU A 196 37.95 -19.98 7.24
C GLU A 196 36.50 -19.51 7.09
N SER A 197 36.00 -19.43 5.85
CA SER A 197 34.65 -18.96 5.56
C SER A 197 33.57 -20.01 5.88
N ASN A 198 32.61 -19.61 6.72
CA ASN A 198 31.42 -20.39 7.07
C ASN A 198 30.24 -20.19 6.10
N ARG A 199 30.43 -19.43 5.01
CA ARG A 199 29.35 -19.09 4.07
C ARG A 199 28.90 -20.29 3.24
N GLU A 200 27.66 -20.22 2.76
CA GLU A 200 27.09 -21.16 1.78
C GLU A 200 27.94 -21.18 0.49
N LYS A 201 28.33 -22.38 0.01
CA LYS A 201 28.95 -22.56 -1.31
C LYS A 201 27.87 -22.76 -2.37
N ILE A 202 27.98 -22.05 -3.48
CA ILE A 202 27.08 -22.08 -4.63
C ILE A 202 27.83 -22.48 -5.90
N PHE A 203 27.17 -23.15 -6.85
CA PHE A 203 27.79 -23.50 -8.13
C PHE A 203 27.87 -22.27 -9.04
N TYR A 204 29.08 -21.76 -9.26
CA TYR A 204 29.29 -20.58 -10.10
C TYR A 204 29.54 -20.99 -11.55
N GLN A 205 28.44 -21.12 -12.30
CA GLN A 205 28.41 -21.54 -13.72
C GLN A 205 29.56 -20.96 -14.58
N PRO A 206 29.89 -19.64 -14.56
CA PRO A 206 30.95 -19.08 -15.41
C PRO A 206 32.39 -19.54 -15.10
N ARG A 207 32.62 -20.32 -14.03
CA ARG A 207 33.91 -20.95 -13.69
C ARG A 207 33.81 -22.46 -13.45
N GLY A 208 32.63 -23.07 -13.63
CA GLY A 208 32.41 -24.51 -13.49
C GLY A 208 32.69 -25.11 -12.09
N ARG A 209 32.81 -24.30 -11.03
CA ARG A 209 33.20 -24.73 -9.68
C ARG A 209 32.27 -24.20 -8.59
N MET A 210 32.33 -24.83 -7.41
CA MET A 210 31.65 -24.34 -6.20
C MET A 210 32.45 -23.19 -5.58
N GLU A 211 31.83 -22.03 -5.39
CA GLU A 211 32.43 -20.84 -4.76
C GLU A 211 31.59 -20.36 -3.58
N TYR A 212 32.20 -19.68 -2.61
CA TYR A 212 31.44 -19.06 -1.51
C TYR A 212 30.53 -17.92 -2.03
N LYS A 213 29.38 -17.76 -1.37
CA LYS A 213 28.36 -16.74 -1.69
C LYS A 213 28.80 -15.33 -1.28
N GLY A 214 29.57 -14.67 -2.14
CA GLY A 214 30.19 -13.36 -1.88
C GLY A 214 29.25 -12.16 -1.77
N ASN A 215 28.05 -12.20 -2.34
CA ASN A 215 27.11 -11.08 -2.22
C ASN A 215 26.56 -10.95 -0.78
N PHE A 216 26.73 -9.78 -0.18
CA PHE A 216 26.09 -9.41 1.08
C PHE A 216 24.62 -9.05 0.88
N SER A 217 23.80 -9.19 1.92
CA SER A 217 22.38 -8.83 1.84
C SER A 217 22.18 -7.31 1.84
N GLN A 218 21.27 -6.82 1.00
CA GLN A 218 20.92 -5.39 0.95
C GLN A 218 20.39 -4.88 2.30
N LYS A 219 19.80 -5.76 3.12
CA LYS A 219 19.32 -5.44 4.47
C LYS A 219 20.49 -5.08 5.40
N THR A 220 21.58 -5.87 5.38
CA THR A 220 22.76 -5.57 6.19
C THR A 220 23.52 -4.38 5.66
N ILE A 221 23.71 -4.26 4.34
CA ILE A 221 24.32 -3.06 3.71
C ILE A 221 23.56 -1.79 4.11
N ASN A 222 22.23 -1.81 4.11
CA ASN A 222 21.44 -0.65 4.53
C ASN A 222 21.56 -0.37 6.04
N ARG A 223 21.64 -1.40 6.91
CA ARG A 223 21.88 -1.19 8.35
C ARG A 223 23.28 -0.65 8.63
N PHE A 224 24.29 -1.11 7.90
CA PHE A 224 25.66 -0.60 7.99
C PHE A 224 25.74 0.87 7.57
N LYS A 225 25.20 1.21 6.38
CA LYS A 225 25.02 2.62 5.94
C LYS A 225 24.31 3.47 6.99
N SER A 226 23.23 2.95 7.58
CA SER A 226 22.44 3.63 8.61
C SER A 226 23.23 3.92 9.89
N GLY A 227 24.02 2.96 10.37
CA GLY A 227 24.83 3.15 11.57
C GLY A 227 26.03 4.07 11.34
N VAL A 228 26.71 3.94 10.19
CA VAL A 228 27.81 4.86 9.82
C VAL A 228 27.29 6.30 9.72
N TYR A 229 26.13 6.53 9.08
CA TYR A 229 25.52 7.86 9.07
C TYR A 229 25.23 8.39 10.47
N HIS A 230 24.52 7.63 11.31
CA HIS A 230 24.13 8.10 12.64
C HIS A 230 25.30 8.24 13.63
N GLY A 231 26.39 7.50 13.44
CA GLY A 231 27.64 7.68 14.19
C GLY A 231 28.41 8.95 13.82
N LEU A 232 28.29 9.42 12.57
CA LEU A 232 28.94 10.64 12.07
C LEU A 232 28.12 11.92 12.33
N LEU A 233 26.97 11.84 13.01
CA LEU A 233 26.16 13.01 13.37
C LEU A 233 26.66 13.63 14.67
N LYS A 234 26.83 14.95 14.69
CA LYS A 234 27.05 15.68 15.95
C LYS A 234 25.88 15.49 16.92
N GLU A 235 26.17 15.53 18.22
CA GLU A 235 25.23 15.14 19.27
C GLU A 235 23.92 15.95 19.25
N GLU A 236 23.95 17.20 18.80
CA GLU A 236 22.75 18.02 18.57
C GLU A 236 21.87 17.45 17.45
N THR A 237 22.43 17.14 16.28
CA THR A 237 21.70 16.55 15.14
C THR A 237 21.13 15.18 15.53
N ARG A 238 21.93 14.36 16.21
CA ARG A 238 21.55 13.04 16.73
C ARG A 238 20.40 13.15 17.73
N SER A 239 20.51 14.04 18.72
CA SER A 239 19.47 14.30 19.72
C SER A 239 18.18 14.82 19.09
N ASN A 240 18.26 15.71 18.10
CA ASN A 240 17.10 16.23 17.39
C ASN A 240 16.37 15.16 16.56
N LEU A 241 17.11 14.25 15.89
CA LEU A 241 16.52 13.09 15.20
C LEU A 241 15.84 12.12 16.17
N LEU A 242 16.51 11.77 17.28
CA LEU A 242 15.93 10.93 18.34
C LEU A 242 14.66 11.56 18.92
N ARG A 243 14.66 12.88 19.14
CA ARG A 243 13.47 13.63 19.60
C ARG A 243 12.33 13.55 18.58
N LYS A 244 12.60 13.71 17.28
CA LYS A 244 11.59 13.54 16.22
C LYS A 244 11.04 12.11 16.18
N GLU A 245 11.89 11.08 16.28
CA GLU A 245 11.42 9.68 16.28
C GLU A 245 10.61 9.34 17.54
N GLN A 246 10.97 9.88 18.71
CA GLN A 246 10.17 9.76 19.93
C GLN A 246 8.82 10.48 19.82
N ILE A 247 8.77 11.66 19.19
CA ILE A 247 7.50 12.35 18.88
C ILE A 247 6.63 11.47 17.97
N LEU A 248 7.20 10.86 16.92
CA LEU A 248 6.48 9.93 16.05
C LEU A 248 6.02 8.65 16.76
N ALA A 249 6.81 8.14 17.72
CA ALA A 249 6.43 7.00 18.54
C ALA A 249 5.26 7.34 19.48
N ASN A 250 5.31 8.52 20.12
CA ASN A 250 4.24 9.04 20.97
C ASN A 250 2.96 9.28 20.16
N LEU A 251 3.04 10.02 19.05
CA LEU A 251 1.90 10.26 18.15
C LEU A 251 1.26 8.95 17.68
N LYS A 252 2.04 7.92 17.34
CA LYS A 252 1.49 6.58 17.01
C LYS A 252 0.79 5.93 18.21
N ALA A 253 1.35 6.01 19.42
CA ALA A 253 0.77 5.43 20.63
C ALA A 253 -0.51 6.16 21.08
N ASP A 254 -0.56 7.48 20.91
CA ASP A 254 -1.71 8.32 21.19
C ASP A 254 -2.78 8.17 20.11
N PHE A 255 -2.41 7.98 18.85
CA PHE A 255 -3.34 7.64 17.76
C PHE A 255 -3.96 6.25 17.93
N ILE A 256 -3.17 5.28 18.40
CA ILE A 256 -3.67 3.97 18.84
C ILE A 256 -4.65 4.16 19.99
N THR A 257 -4.29 4.95 21.00
CA THR A 257 -5.13 5.21 22.18
C THR A 257 -6.42 5.97 21.86
N SER A 258 -6.41 6.89 20.90
CA SER A 258 -7.54 7.77 20.59
C SER A 258 -8.71 7.04 19.93
N ILE A 259 -8.47 5.92 19.23
CA ILE A 259 -9.54 5.01 18.77
C ILE A 259 -10.30 4.40 19.96
N TYR A 260 -9.66 4.28 21.13
CA TYR A 260 -10.18 3.51 22.28
C TYR A 260 -10.88 4.39 23.32
N GLN A 261 -11.01 5.70 23.06
CA GLN A 261 -11.74 6.61 23.93
C GLN A 261 -13.26 6.39 23.78
N LYS A 262 -13.91 6.05 24.91
CA LYS A 262 -15.29 5.55 25.02
C LYS A 262 -16.38 6.44 24.41
N ASP A 263 -16.09 7.72 24.24
CA ASP A 263 -17.00 8.75 23.72
C ASP A 263 -16.71 9.15 22.27
N LYS A 264 -15.68 8.60 21.61
CA LYS A 264 -15.28 9.02 20.26
C LYS A 264 -16.11 8.41 19.15
N ILE A 265 -16.17 7.08 19.03
CA ILE A 265 -16.82 6.38 17.90
C ILE A 265 -18.33 6.68 17.91
N THR A 266 -18.74 7.70 17.14
CA THR A 266 -20.04 8.39 17.31
C THR A 266 -21.05 8.09 16.22
N SER A 267 -20.65 7.57 15.05
CA SER A 267 -21.57 7.34 13.94
C SER A 267 -22.06 5.90 13.81
N SER A 268 -23.31 5.76 13.37
CA SER A 268 -23.85 4.46 12.95
C SER A 268 -23.10 3.84 11.76
N ALA A 269 -22.36 4.62 10.97
CA ALA A 269 -21.57 4.09 9.84
C ALA A 269 -20.27 3.42 10.32
N GLU A 270 -19.51 4.07 11.20
CA GLU A 270 -18.30 3.49 11.80
C GLU A 270 -18.64 2.27 12.67
N LYS A 271 -19.76 2.30 13.42
CA LYS A 271 -20.29 1.10 14.10
C LYS A 271 -20.56 -0.02 13.10
N ASN A 272 -21.35 0.24 12.05
CA ASN A 272 -21.67 -0.77 11.03
C ASN A 272 -20.40 -1.36 10.38
N PHE A 273 -19.36 -0.55 10.13
CA PHE A 273 -18.08 -1.05 9.60
C PHE A 273 -17.39 -2.01 10.57
N LEU A 274 -17.26 -1.67 11.86
CA LEU A 274 -16.66 -2.57 12.85
C LEU A 274 -17.46 -3.87 13.05
N GLU A 275 -18.80 -3.78 13.03
CA GLU A 275 -19.66 -4.97 13.12
C GLU A 275 -19.48 -5.89 11.90
N GLN A 276 -19.54 -5.36 10.68
CA GLN A 276 -19.34 -6.19 9.48
C GLN A 276 -17.89 -6.69 9.36
N ALA A 277 -16.90 -5.92 9.83
CA ALA A 277 -15.52 -6.35 9.96
C ALA A 277 -15.35 -7.54 10.92
N TYR A 278 -16.13 -7.60 12.00
CA TYR A 278 -16.18 -8.75 12.92
C TYR A 278 -16.93 -9.95 12.29
N ASN A 279 -18.07 -9.69 11.64
CA ASN A 279 -18.97 -10.72 11.12
C ASN A 279 -18.38 -11.60 10.03
N HIS A 280 -17.48 -11.05 9.22
CA HIS A 280 -16.83 -11.76 8.13
C HIS A 280 -15.46 -12.34 8.52
N LEU A 281 -15.10 -12.37 9.81
CA LEU A 281 -13.80 -12.90 10.25
C LEU A 281 -13.71 -14.41 9.96
N PRO A 282 -12.58 -14.89 9.43
CA PRO A 282 -12.42 -16.31 9.17
C PRO A 282 -12.23 -17.07 10.49
N LEU A 283 -13.14 -18.01 10.74
CA LEU A 283 -13.13 -18.87 11.93
C LEU A 283 -11.81 -19.66 12.03
N ASN A 284 -11.37 -19.92 13.27
CA ASN A 284 -10.22 -20.77 13.61
C ASN A 284 -8.88 -20.36 12.95
N LYS A 285 -8.71 -19.08 12.57
CA LYS A 285 -7.46 -18.54 11.98
C LYS A 285 -6.86 -17.39 12.79
N LYS A 286 -5.53 -17.25 12.74
CA LYS A 286 -4.80 -16.08 13.27
C LYS A 286 -4.98 -14.88 12.33
N TRP A 287 -6.04 -14.09 12.53
CA TRP A 287 -6.27 -12.82 11.82
C TRP A 287 -5.06 -11.88 11.92
N ARG A 288 -4.71 -11.23 10.80
CA ARG A 288 -3.71 -10.16 10.66
C ARG A 288 -4.17 -9.26 9.52
N TYR A 289 -4.03 -7.94 9.65
CA TYR A 289 -4.45 -6.99 8.62
C TYR A 289 -3.66 -7.13 7.32
N GLY A 290 -2.34 -7.35 7.40
CA GLY A 290 -1.50 -7.72 6.24
C GLY A 290 -1.84 -9.06 5.58
N SER A 291 -2.86 -9.80 6.05
CA SER A 291 -3.34 -11.01 5.37
C SER A 291 -4.01 -10.70 4.03
N ASN A 292 -3.70 -11.52 3.03
CA ASN A 292 -4.35 -11.55 1.72
C ASN A 292 -5.22 -12.81 1.53
N ALA A 293 -5.64 -13.43 2.64
CA ALA A 293 -6.51 -14.61 2.61
C ALA A 293 -7.89 -14.27 2.01
N ARG A 294 -8.35 -15.07 1.04
CA ARG A 294 -9.60 -14.83 0.30
C ARG A 294 -10.84 -14.76 1.18
N ASP A 295 -10.84 -15.50 2.29
CA ASP A 295 -11.92 -15.52 3.28
C ASP A 295 -11.81 -14.41 4.35
N PHE A 296 -10.73 -13.61 4.33
CA PHE A 296 -10.59 -12.39 5.13
C PHE A 296 -10.94 -11.11 4.33
N ALA A 297 -11.05 -11.19 3.00
CA ALA A 297 -11.17 -10.02 2.12
C ALA A 297 -12.32 -9.07 2.47
N VAL A 298 -13.50 -9.60 2.83
CA VAL A 298 -14.66 -8.78 3.23
C VAL A 298 -14.45 -8.12 4.60
N SER A 299 -13.83 -8.83 5.56
CA SER A 299 -13.43 -8.22 6.85
C SER A 299 -12.45 -7.06 6.62
N LYS A 300 -11.46 -7.27 5.75
CA LYS A 300 -10.42 -6.29 5.42
C LYS A 300 -11.03 -5.04 4.81
N PHE A 301 -11.93 -5.19 3.82
CA PHE A 301 -12.67 -4.07 3.24
C PHE A 301 -13.41 -3.23 4.30
N PHE A 302 -14.09 -3.87 5.27
CA PHE A 302 -14.78 -3.12 6.32
C PHE A 302 -13.84 -2.50 7.37
N LEU A 303 -12.70 -3.13 7.67
CA LEU A 303 -11.63 -2.49 8.46
C LEU A 303 -11.02 -1.29 7.73
N ASP A 304 -10.80 -1.40 6.42
CA ASP A 304 -10.30 -0.30 5.58
C ASP A 304 -11.29 0.86 5.59
N ARG A 305 -12.58 0.62 5.39
CA ARG A 305 -13.63 1.65 5.49
C ARG A 305 -13.76 2.26 6.89
N TYR A 306 -13.57 1.47 7.95
CA TYR A 306 -13.51 2.00 9.32
C TYR A 306 -12.32 2.95 9.50
N LEU A 307 -11.11 2.54 9.08
CA LEU A 307 -9.93 3.40 9.14
C LEU A 307 -10.10 4.63 8.25
N ASP A 308 -10.59 4.49 7.02
CA ASP A 308 -10.85 5.60 6.11
C ASP A 308 -11.81 6.63 6.74
N SER A 309 -12.85 6.19 7.45
CA SER A 309 -13.77 7.07 8.14
C SER A 309 -13.14 7.72 9.38
N TYR A 310 -12.50 6.93 10.24
CA TYR A 310 -11.87 7.41 11.46
C TYR A 310 -10.73 8.42 11.20
N LEU A 311 -9.84 8.12 10.24
CA LEU A 311 -8.71 8.98 9.86
C LEU A 311 -9.16 10.32 9.25
N ASN A 312 -10.34 10.38 8.63
CA ASN A 312 -10.88 11.62 8.05
C ASN A 312 -11.78 12.41 9.02
N ASN A 313 -12.36 11.74 10.02
CA ASN A 313 -13.30 12.32 11.00
C ASN A 313 -12.64 12.51 12.38
N GLU A 314 -12.92 11.60 13.32
CA GLU A 314 -12.61 11.70 14.75
C GLU A 314 -11.11 11.70 15.07
N GLY A 315 -10.30 11.02 14.24
CA GLY A 315 -8.85 11.01 14.30
C GLY A 315 -8.17 12.10 13.49
N SER A 316 -8.90 12.89 12.70
CA SER A 316 -8.33 13.73 11.63
C SER A 316 -7.21 14.66 12.11
N ALA A 317 -7.40 15.39 13.21
CA ALA A 317 -6.38 16.31 13.74
C ALA A 317 -5.04 15.60 14.05
N ALA A 318 -5.07 14.51 14.82
CA ALA A 318 -3.88 13.73 15.16
C ALA A 318 -3.30 12.97 13.95
N TYR A 319 -4.10 12.72 12.91
CA TYR A 319 -3.63 12.10 11.67
C TYR A 319 -2.89 13.11 10.79
N GLN A 320 -3.38 14.34 10.69
CA GLN A 320 -2.67 15.43 10.01
C GLN A 320 -1.36 15.80 10.74
N GLU A 321 -1.38 15.83 12.07
CA GLU A 321 -0.17 15.99 12.89
C GLU A 321 0.85 14.87 12.63
N PHE A 322 0.41 13.61 12.65
CA PHE A 322 1.25 12.47 12.28
C PHE A 322 1.80 12.57 10.84
N LEU A 323 0.98 12.98 9.87
CA LEU A 323 1.42 13.16 8.47
C LEU A 323 2.45 14.27 8.33
N LYS A 324 2.27 15.40 9.03
CA LYS A 324 3.22 16.51 9.07
C LYS A 324 4.54 16.05 9.67
N GLU A 325 4.55 15.60 10.93
CA GLU A 325 5.79 15.21 11.61
C GLU A 325 6.49 14.05 10.90
N THR A 326 5.76 13.15 10.22
CA THR A 326 6.36 12.09 9.42
C THR A 326 7.02 12.65 8.15
N ARG A 327 6.44 13.65 7.48
CA ARG A 327 7.07 14.32 6.34
C ARG A 327 8.31 15.12 6.79
N ASP A 328 8.18 15.92 7.85
CA ASP A 328 9.24 16.75 8.42
C ASP A 328 10.40 15.89 8.99
N PHE A 329 10.14 14.65 9.41
CA PHE A 329 11.16 13.65 9.74
C PHE A 329 11.80 13.06 8.48
N LEU A 330 11.00 12.58 7.52
CA LEU A 330 11.50 11.93 6.31
C LEU A 330 12.36 12.87 5.43
N GLN A 331 12.01 14.16 5.35
CA GLN A 331 12.84 15.18 4.71
C GLN A 331 14.25 15.30 5.32
N THR A 332 14.44 14.91 6.59
CA THR A 332 15.78 14.88 7.23
C THR A 332 16.63 13.71 6.72
N TYR A 333 16.09 12.85 5.84
CA TYR A 333 16.81 11.78 5.13
C TYR A 333 16.86 11.99 3.61
N GLU A 334 16.39 13.13 3.11
CA GLU A 334 16.58 13.55 1.72
C GLU A 334 18.08 13.80 1.49
N GLY A 335 18.59 13.44 0.30
CA GLY A 335 20.04 13.44 0.01
C GLY A 335 20.85 12.28 0.62
N VAL A 336 20.53 11.80 1.83
CA VAL A 336 21.45 10.94 2.62
C VAL A 336 21.96 9.67 1.91
N TYR A 337 21.11 8.96 1.15
CA TYR A 337 21.49 7.69 0.47
C TYR A 337 21.13 7.62 -1.02
N SER A 338 20.64 8.71 -1.61
CA SER A 338 20.09 8.73 -2.96
C SER A 338 20.74 9.83 -3.79
N ALA A 339 21.43 9.44 -4.86
CA ALA A 339 21.81 10.38 -5.91
C ALA A 339 20.56 11.03 -6.53
N GLU A 340 20.76 12.17 -7.21
CA GLU A 340 19.73 12.93 -7.91
C GLU A 340 18.72 12.08 -8.68
N LYS A 341 17.47 12.53 -8.71
CA LYS A 341 16.39 11.87 -9.44
C LYS A 341 16.64 11.96 -10.96
N ASN A 342 16.43 10.84 -11.65
CA ASN A 342 16.65 10.64 -13.09
C ASN A 342 18.11 10.77 -13.56
N LYS A 343 19.10 10.70 -12.66
CA LYS A 343 20.51 10.65 -13.05
C LYS A 343 20.80 9.30 -13.72
N ILE A 344 21.22 9.34 -14.98
CA ILE A 344 21.57 8.16 -15.77
C ILE A 344 22.93 7.64 -15.30
N TYR A 345 23.04 6.34 -15.05
CA TYR A 345 24.29 5.67 -14.69
C TYR A 345 24.44 4.32 -15.40
N GLU A 346 25.69 3.89 -15.64
CA GLU A 346 25.97 2.54 -16.14
C GLU A 346 25.73 1.50 -15.04
N LYS A 347 24.62 0.78 -15.15
CA LYS A 347 24.33 -0.42 -14.38
C LYS A 347 24.99 -1.61 -15.05
N LEU A 348 26.17 -1.97 -14.53
CA LEU A 348 26.91 -3.18 -14.89
C LEU A 348 26.20 -4.43 -14.35
N ARG A 349 25.98 -5.43 -15.22
CA ARG A 349 25.48 -6.75 -14.82
C ARG A 349 26.30 -7.83 -15.51
N LYS A 350 26.96 -8.70 -14.74
CA LYS A 350 27.56 -9.91 -15.30
C LYS A 350 26.47 -10.97 -15.51
N VAL A 351 26.38 -11.48 -16.72
CA VAL A 351 25.52 -12.61 -17.14
C VAL A 351 26.41 -13.49 -18.00
N ASP A 352 26.50 -14.77 -17.64
CA ASP A 352 27.28 -15.79 -18.36
C ASP A 352 28.72 -15.35 -18.69
N GLY A 353 29.38 -14.73 -17.70
CA GLY A 353 30.74 -14.18 -17.79
C GLY A 353 30.85 -12.82 -18.49
N GLN A 354 29.95 -12.50 -19.42
CA GLN A 354 29.94 -11.22 -20.14
C GLN A 354 29.41 -10.08 -19.26
N THR A 355 30.00 -8.89 -19.41
CA THR A 355 29.60 -7.69 -18.66
C THR A 355 28.62 -6.87 -19.49
N ILE A 356 27.32 -7.09 -19.27
CA ILE A 356 26.27 -6.31 -19.91
C ILE A 356 26.23 -4.93 -19.24
N ARG A 357 26.51 -3.88 -20.03
CA ARG A 357 26.27 -2.49 -19.65
C ARG A 357 24.82 -2.14 -19.95
N THR A 358 24.06 -1.73 -18.94
CA THR A 358 22.71 -1.17 -19.13
C THR A 358 22.67 0.23 -18.56
N LEU A 359 22.16 1.20 -19.31
CA LEU A 359 21.85 2.51 -18.74
C LEU A 359 20.64 2.35 -17.81
N ALA A 360 20.72 2.93 -16.62
CA ALA A 360 19.65 2.94 -15.64
C ALA A 360 19.51 4.35 -15.05
N GLU A 361 18.28 4.75 -14.76
CA GLU A 361 17.98 6.01 -14.06
C GLU A 361 17.87 5.76 -12.55
N SER A 362 18.53 6.59 -11.75
CA SER A 362 18.31 6.65 -10.31
C SER A 362 16.92 7.23 -10.00
N LYS A 363 16.16 6.56 -9.13
CA LYS A 363 14.81 7.02 -8.77
C LYS A 363 14.77 8.23 -7.83
N GLY A 364 15.93 8.70 -7.37
CA GLY A 364 16.06 9.75 -6.36
C GLY A 364 15.58 9.33 -4.98
N TYR A 365 15.45 10.31 -4.09
CA TYR A 365 14.62 10.19 -2.90
C TYR A 365 13.14 10.24 -3.31
N ASP A 366 12.31 9.39 -2.71
CA ASP A 366 10.86 9.35 -2.97
C ASP A 366 10.09 9.53 -1.66
N LEU A 367 10.00 10.80 -1.23
CA LEU A 367 9.37 11.23 0.01
C LEU A 367 7.95 10.67 0.16
N GLU A 368 7.15 10.69 -0.91
CA GLU A 368 5.77 10.23 -0.88
C GLU A 368 5.66 8.70 -0.82
N HIS A 369 6.56 7.96 -1.48
CA HIS A 369 6.66 6.51 -1.29
C HIS A 369 7.08 6.13 0.15
N HIS A 370 8.00 6.88 0.75
CA HIS A 370 8.41 6.67 2.14
C HIS A 370 7.29 7.05 3.13
N LEU A 371 6.56 8.14 2.88
CA LEU A 371 5.40 8.56 3.67
C LEU A 371 4.26 7.54 3.56
N ALA A 372 3.92 7.09 2.35
CA ALA A 372 2.92 6.05 2.13
C ALA A 372 3.23 4.76 2.90
N ARG A 373 4.51 4.33 2.94
CA ARG A 373 4.94 3.19 3.78
C ARG A 373 4.74 3.44 5.28
N ARG A 374 5.04 4.63 5.79
CA ARG A 374 4.80 4.98 7.21
C ARG A 374 3.29 5.07 7.54
N VAL A 375 2.45 5.50 6.59
CA VAL A 375 0.98 5.47 6.70
C VAL A 375 0.43 4.04 6.67
N MET A 376 1.00 3.15 5.85
CA MET A 376 0.64 1.72 5.86
C MET A 376 1.01 1.04 7.19
N ASP A 377 2.18 1.33 7.75
CA ASP A 377 2.58 0.85 9.09
C ASP A 377 1.62 1.34 10.20
N LEU A 378 1.17 2.60 10.13
CA LEU A 378 0.13 3.11 11.04
C LEU A 378 -1.18 2.33 10.85
N ARG A 379 -1.74 2.27 9.63
CA ARG A 379 -2.99 1.54 9.33
C ARG A 379 -2.93 0.09 9.79
N GLU A 380 -1.84 -0.62 9.53
CA GLU A 380 -1.68 -2.01 9.96
C GLU A 380 -1.67 -2.15 11.48
N ARG A 381 -1.01 -1.25 12.23
CA ARG A 381 -1.04 -1.28 13.71
C ARG A 381 -2.45 -1.07 14.26
N LEU A 382 -3.17 -0.08 13.73
CA LEU A 382 -4.53 0.23 14.16
C LEU A 382 -5.48 -0.96 13.90
N ALA A 383 -5.47 -1.52 12.69
CA ALA A 383 -6.29 -2.67 12.34
C ALA A 383 -5.89 -3.96 13.10
N ASN A 384 -4.60 -4.23 13.29
CA ASN A 384 -4.15 -5.40 14.07
C ASN A 384 -4.55 -5.30 15.56
N ASN A 385 -4.60 -4.10 16.14
CA ASN A 385 -5.08 -3.90 17.50
C ASN A 385 -6.61 -4.08 17.60
N ILE A 386 -7.40 -3.60 16.63
CA ILE A 386 -8.85 -3.87 16.55
C ILE A 386 -9.09 -5.39 16.45
N LEU A 387 -8.38 -6.07 15.54
CA LEU A 387 -8.41 -7.54 15.39
C LEU A 387 -7.97 -8.30 16.65
N ARG A 388 -7.15 -7.71 17.52
CA ARG A 388 -6.75 -8.31 18.79
C ARG A 388 -7.88 -8.26 19.81
N SER A 389 -8.53 -7.10 19.98
CA SER A 389 -9.65 -6.98 20.92
C SER A 389 -10.91 -7.74 20.49
N PHE A 390 -11.11 -7.93 19.18
CA PHE A 390 -12.08 -8.91 18.65
C PHE A 390 -11.82 -10.38 19.08
N ARG A 391 -10.66 -10.72 19.66
CA ARG A 391 -10.40 -12.03 20.30
C ARG A 391 -10.55 -12.01 21.80
N GLU A 392 -10.06 -10.95 22.44
CA GLU A 392 -10.04 -10.81 23.91
C GLU A 392 -11.45 -10.69 24.50
N ALA A 393 -12.40 -10.16 23.72
CA ALA A 393 -13.83 -10.25 24.01
C ALA A 393 -14.60 -10.67 22.75
N ALA A 394 -15.24 -11.84 22.80
CA ALA A 394 -16.36 -12.14 21.91
C ALA A 394 -17.53 -11.25 22.37
N PRO A 395 -18.04 -10.33 21.53
CA PRO A 395 -18.92 -9.27 22.00
C PRO A 395 -20.32 -9.81 22.31
N GLN A 396 -20.84 -9.47 23.48
CA GLN A 396 -22.22 -9.72 23.91
C GLN A 396 -22.86 -8.38 24.33
N ILE A 397 -24.14 -8.18 24.04
CA ILE A 397 -24.70 -6.83 23.93
C ILE A 397 -26.05 -6.72 24.61
N GLN A 398 -26.21 -5.73 25.49
CA GLN A 398 -27.50 -5.13 25.80
C GLN A 398 -27.72 -3.83 24.99
N ASP A 399 -28.98 -3.66 24.62
CA ASP A 399 -29.75 -2.50 24.18
C ASP A 399 -29.14 -1.44 23.26
N VAL A 400 -29.96 -1.10 22.26
CA VAL A 400 -29.70 -0.08 21.25
C VAL A 400 -30.77 0.99 21.36
N GLN A 401 -30.35 2.26 21.31
CA GLN A 401 -31.26 3.40 21.15
C GLN A 401 -31.89 3.38 19.75
N LEU A 402 -32.91 2.53 19.58
CA LEU A 402 -33.80 2.54 18.43
C LEU A 402 -34.96 3.52 18.70
N GLU A 403 -35.47 4.14 17.65
CA GLU A 403 -36.64 5.02 17.72
C GLU A 403 -37.85 4.26 18.29
N LYS A 404 -38.46 4.81 19.35
CA LYS A 404 -39.67 4.28 19.96
C LYS A 404 -40.77 4.22 18.90
N ASN A 405 -41.44 3.08 18.77
CA ASN A 405 -42.43 2.88 17.70
C ASN A 405 -43.81 2.40 18.18
N LEU A 406 -44.10 2.46 19.49
CA LEU A 406 -45.45 2.18 20.02
C LEU A 406 -46.54 3.03 19.33
N GLU A 407 -46.28 4.32 19.12
CA GLU A 407 -47.22 5.24 18.45
C GLU A 407 -47.60 4.81 17.02
N SER A 408 -46.81 3.96 16.36
CA SER A 408 -47.11 3.40 15.04
C SER A 408 -48.11 2.24 15.05
N PHE A 409 -48.43 1.69 16.24
CA PHE A 409 -49.49 0.70 16.43
C PHE A 409 -50.85 1.40 16.69
N SER A 410 -51.95 0.69 16.44
CA SER A 410 -53.29 1.16 16.84
C SER A 410 -53.40 1.31 18.37
N VAL A 411 -54.25 2.23 18.85
CA VAL A 411 -54.46 2.48 20.30
C VAL A 411 -54.78 1.19 21.08
N LEU A 412 -55.55 0.28 20.49
CA LEU A 412 -55.85 -1.04 21.08
C LEU A 412 -54.59 -1.89 21.24
N ASN A 413 -53.70 -1.91 20.25
CA ASN A 413 -52.44 -2.65 20.32
C ASN A 413 -51.42 -1.96 21.25
N GLN A 414 -51.37 -0.62 21.28
CA GLN A 414 -50.56 0.12 22.25
C GLN A 414 -50.92 -0.28 23.68
N LYS A 415 -52.23 -0.29 23.99
CA LYS A 415 -52.74 -0.74 25.29
C LYS A 415 -52.40 -2.22 25.56
N LYS A 416 -52.72 -3.13 24.63
CA LYS A 416 -52.38 -4.57 24.75
C LYS A 416 -50.89 -4.81 25.03
N ILE A 417 -50.01 -4.10 24.33
CA ILE A 417 -48.56 -4.24 24.47
C ILE A 417 -48.13 -3.77 25.87
N LEU A 418 -48.59 -2.61 26.33
CA LEU A 418 -48.23 -2.05 27.63
C LEU A 418 -48.85 -2.82 28.82
N GLU A 419 -50.00 -3.46 28.62
CA GLU A 419 -50.59 -4.40 29.60
C GLU A 419 -49.76 -5.67 29.77
N GLN A 420 -49.08 -6.13 28.71
CA GLN A 420 -48.20 -7.31 28.74
C GLN A 420 -46.75 -6.98 29.16
N HIS A 421 -46.26 -5.79 28.79
CA HIS A 421 -44.89 -5.34 29.04
C HIS A 421 -44.86 -3.81 29.23
N PRO A 422 -45.03 -3.30 30.47
CA PRO A 422 -45.18 -1.86 30.74
C PRO A 422 -44.01 -0.98 30.28
N GLU A 423 -42.79 -1.52 30.25
CA GLU A 423 -41.58 -0.80 29.80
C GLU A 423 -41.35 -0.89 28.28
N ALA A 424 -42.34 -1.38 27.52
CA ALA A 424 -42.20 -1.51 26.07
C ALA A 424 -41.90 -0.15 25.41
N SER A 425 -41.11 -0.19 24.34
CA SER A 425 -40.54 0.99 23.71
C SER A 425 -40.39 0.82 22.20
N VAL A 426 -39.86 -0.32 21.77
CA VAL A 426 -39.52 -0.61 20.38
C VAL A 426 -39.94 -2.03 20.09
N VAL A 427 -41.08 -2.19 19.41
CA VAL A 427 -41.77 -3.47 19.24
C VAL A 427 -41.86 -3.84 17.77
N LYS A 428 -41.42 -5.07 17.42
CA LYS A 428 -41.42 -5.61 16.04
C LYS A 428 -41.63 -7.13 16.06
N SER A 429 -42.00 -7.72 14.92
CA SER A 429 -42.13 -9.18 14.81
C SER A 429 -40.75 -9.86 14.82
N GLN A 430 -40.69 -11.11 15.28
CA GLN A 430 -39.45 -11.90 15.37
C GLN A 430 -38.64 -11.91 14.06
N LYS A 431 -39.33 -11.99 12.92
CA LYS A 431 -38.74 -11.98 11.56
C LYS A 431 -38.20 -10.61 11.12
N ALA A 432 -38.66 -9.52 11.74
CA ALA A 432 -38.05 -8.20 11.57
C ALA A 432 -36.81 -8.07 12.45
N TRP A 433 -36.86 -8.57 13.68
CA TRP A 433 -35.73 -8.59 14.61
C TRP A 433 -34.54 -9.41 14.11
N GLN A 434 -34.78 -10.64 13.63
CA GLN A 434 -33.74 -11.50 13.03
C GLN A 434 -33.00 -10.83 11.86
N LYS A 435 -33.68 -9.99 11.06
CA LYS A 435 -33.03 -9.23 9.96
C LYS A 435 -32.11 -8.12 10.45
N LEU A 436 -32.39 -7.57 11.64
CA LEU A 436 -31.57 -6.56 12.29
C LEU A 436 -30.42 -7.19 13.12
N GLY A 437 -30.37 -8.52 13.23
CA GLY A 437 -29.40 -9.29 14.01
C GLY A 437 -29.88 -9.76 15.38
N TYR A 438 -31.16 -9.57 15.73
CA TYR A 438 -31.69 -9.78 17.09
C TYR A 438 -32.40 -11.12 17.23
N PHE A 439 -32.19 -11.76 18.37
CA PHE A 439 -32.79 -13.05 18.74
C PHE A 439 -33.43 -12.97 20.12
N VAL A 440 -34.53 -13.68 20.31
CA VAL A 440 -35.28 -13.75 21.58
C VAL A 440 -34.38 -14.37 22.66
N LYS A 441 -34.27 -13.76 23.84
CA LYS A 441 -33.51 -14.34 24.97
C LYS A 441 -34.18 -15.63 25.44
N ALA A 442 -33.41 -16.57 25.98
CA ALA A 442 -33.96 -17.85 26.44
C ALA A 442 -34.98 -17.64 27.58
N GLY A 443 -36.23 -18.05 27.36
CA GLY A 443 -37.34 -17.93 28.33
C GLY A 443 -38.32 -16.78 28.06
N GLU A 444 -37.96 -15.80 27.24
CA GLU A 444 -38.81 -14.65 26.92
C GLU A 444 -40.08 -15.05 26.14
N GLN A 445 -41.20 -14.40 26.47
CA GLN A 445 -42.51 -14.68 25.88
C GLN A 445 -42.89 -13.62 24.84
N PRO A 446 -43.56 -14.00 23.72
CA PRO A 446 -44.07 -13.02 22.76
C PRO A 446 -45.17 -12.15 23.37
N LEU A 447 -45.23 -10.90 22.91
CA LEU A 447 -46.33 -9.98 23.15
C LEU A 447 -47.39 -10.15 22.06
N GLU A 448 -48.64 -10.34 22.45
CA GLU A 448 -49.76 -10.43 21.52
C GLU A 448 -50.20 -9.06 20.99
N ILE A 449 -50.44 -8.98 19.68
CA ILE A 449 -51.14 -7.90 19.00
C ILE A 449 -52.27 -8.45 18.13
N ILE A 450 -53.24 -7.61 17.81
CA ILE A 450 -54.29 -7.94 16.83
C ILE A 450 -53.99 -7.20 15.53
N ARG A 451 -54.00 -7.90 14.38
CA ARG A 451 -53.88 -7.26 13.06
C ARG A 451 -55.00 -7.65 12.09
N PRO A 452 -55.41 -6.74 11.20
CA PRO A 452 -56.36 -7.07 10.15
C PRO A 452 -55.71 -7.95 9.07
N VAL A 453 -56.46 -8.97 8.64
CA VAL A 453 -56.23 -9.80 7.46
C VAL A 453 -57.40 -9.58 6.51
N TYR A 454 -57.11 -9.41 5.22
CA TYR A 454 -58.11 -9.20 4.19
C TYR A 454 -58.10 -10.37 3.19
N LYS A 455 -59.28 -10.67 2.61
CA LYS A 455 -59.43 -11.74 1.61
C LYS A 455 -58.63 -11.48 0.33
N SER A 456 -58.39 -10.21 0.01
CA SER A 456 -57.48 -9.77 -1.05
C SER A 456 -56.87 -8.41 -0.71
N TYR A 457 -55.81 -8.04 -1.42
CA TYR A 457 -55.09 -6.78 -1.25
C TYR A 457 -54.90 -6.13 -2.62
N ASP A 458 -54.82 -4.80 -2.65
CA ASP A 458 -54.55 -4.04 -3.88
C ASP A 458 -53.06 -4.04 -4.25
N LYS A 459 -52.73 -3.38 -5.37
CA LYS A 459 -51.36 -3.20 -5.88
C LYS A 459 -50.43 -2.38 -4.95
N HIS A 460 -50.95 -1.84 -3.86
CA HIS A 460 -50.20 -1.10 -2.83
C HIS A 460 -50.12 -1.87 -1.49
N GLY A 461 -50.73 -3.06 -1.40
CA GLY A 461 -50.82 -3.84 -0.17
C GLY A 461 -51.93 -3.37 0.78
N LYS A 462 -52.83 -2.50 0.33
CA LYS A 462 -54.01 -2.09 1.11
C LYS A 462 -55.08 -3.18 1.00
N GLY A 463 -55.66 -3.55 2.13
CA GLY A 463 -56.70 -4.58 2.20
C GLY A 463 -57.98 -4.19 1.46
N ILE A 464 -58.58 -5.16 0.77
CA ILE A 464 -59.86 -5.03 0.06
C ILE A 464 -60.95 -5.81 0.81
N GLY A 465 -62.11 -5.19 0.99
CA GLY A 465 -63.24 -5.76 1.72
C GLY A 465 -63.16 -5.57 3.24
N ARG A 466 -63.97 -6.32 3.99
CA ARG A 466 -63.94 -6.30 5.46
C ARG A 466 -62.72 -7.05 5.98
N PRO A 467 -61.95 -6.50 6.94
CA PRO A 467 -60.89 -7.24 7.60
C PRO A 467 -61.44 -8.28 8.57
N GLU A 468 -60.77 -9.41 8.63
CA GLU A 468 -60.82 -10.37 9.73
C GLU A 468 -59.66 -10.07 10.67
N PHE A 469 -59.92 -9.96 11.97
CA PHE A 469 -58.90 -9.57 12.95
C PHE A 469 -58.31 -10.80 13.63
N VAL A 470 -57.02 -11.05 13.41
CA VAL A 470 -56.30 -12.21 13.93
C VAL A 470 -55.25 -11.79 14.96
N SER A 471 -54.96 -12.66 15.93
CA SER A 471 -53.81 -12.51 16.82
C SER A 471 -52.50 -12.75 16.04
N ASP A 472 -51.45 -12.01 16.36
CA ASP A 472 -50.08 -12.19 15.87
C ASP A 472 -49.09 -11.79 16.98
N THR A 473 -47.82 -12.18 16.84
CA THR A 473 -46.82 -12.05 17.89
C THR A 473 -45.69 -11.09 17.53
N VAL A 474 -45.31 -10.28 18.50
CA VAL A 474 -44.20 -9.32 18.45
C VAL A 474 -43.36 -9.42 19.72
N TYR A 475 -42.18 -8.81 19.70
CA TYR A 475 -41.27 -8.73 20.84
C TYR A 475 -40.80 -7.28 20.99
N ASP A 476 -40.64 -6.81 22.21
CA ASP A 476 -39.90 -5.57 22.49
C ASP A 476 -38.38 -5.83 22.38
N ILE A 477 -37.58 -4.78 22.19
CA ILE A 477 -36.11 -4.88 22.19
C ILE A 477 -35.56 -5.40 23.53
N SER A 478 -36.19 -5.06 24.67
CA SER A 478 -35.82 -5.55 26.00
C SER A 478 -35.75 -7.08 26.09
N GLN A 479 -36.50 -7.79 25.25
CA GLN A 479 -36.63 -9.26 25.24
C GLN A 479 -35.59 -9.94 24.33
N LEU A 480 -34.64 -9.19 23.78
CA LEU A 480 -33.75 -9.65 22.72
C LEU A 480 -32.26 -9.53 23.08
N THR A 481 -31.45 -10.33 22.42
CA THR A 481 -30.00 -10.19 22.38
C THR A 481 -29.53 -9.92 20.94
N GLU A 482 -28.61 -8.97 20.76
CA GLU A 482 -28.01 -8.67 19.45
C GLU A 482 -26.91 -9.71 19.15
N ASN A 483 -27.17 -10.57 18.16
CA ASN A 483 -26.17 -11.48 17.60
C ASN A 483 -25.51 -10.78 16.41
N ILE A 484 -24.44 -10.01 16.67
CA ILE A 484 -23.73 -9.27 15.62
C ILE A 484 -23.37 -10.18 14.46
N GLN A 485 -22.89 -11.40 14.73
CA GLN A 485 -22.39 -12.32 13.69
C GLN A 485 -23.40 -12.56 12.56
N LEU A 486 -24.71 -12.46 12.82
CA LEU A 486 -25.79 -12.66 11.84
C LEU A 486 -26.35 -11.37 11.23
N LYS A 487 -25.90 -10.19 11.69
CA LYS A 487 -26.29 -8.87 11.21
C LYS A 487 -25.75 -8.59 9.80
N SER A 488 -26.60 -8.05 8.94
CA SER A 488 -26.28 -7.76 7.52
C SER A 488 -26.64 -6.32 7.16
N LEU A 489 -25.85 -5.67 6.30
CA LEU A 489 -26.14 -4.30 5.84
C LEU A 489 -27.44 -4.24 5.03
N THR A 490 -28.29 -3.26 5.34
CA THR A 490 -29.49 -2.97 4.55
C THR A 490 -29.14 -2.16 3.30
N LEU A 491 -30.09 -2.06 2.36
CA LEU A 491 -29.94 -1.16 1.21
C LEU A 491 -29.87 0.32 1.61
N LYS A 492 -30.33 0.71 2.81
CA LYS A 492 -30.16 2.07 3.35
C LYS A 492 -28.69 2.32 3.70
N ASP A 493 -28.04 1.36 4.37
CA ASP A 493 -26.63 1.44 4.75
C ASP A 493 -25.73 1.39 3.50
N LEU A 494 -26.01 0.46 2.58
CA LEU A 494 -25.29 0.32 1.31
C LEU A 494 -25.44 1.55 0.40
N SER A 495 -26.50 2.37 0.55
CA SER A 495 -26.65 3.64 -0.19
C SER A 495 -25.62 4.71 0.18
N LEU A 496 -24.89 4.53 1.30
CA LEU A 496 -23.85 5.47 1.74
C LEU A 496 -22.50 5.23 1.04
N PHE A 497 -22.36 4.12 0.30
CA PHE A 497 -21.15 3.75 -0.41
C PHE A 497 -21.17 4.31 -1.85
N SER A 498 -19.99 4.65 -2.38
CA SER A 498 -19.79 4.99 -3.80
C SER A 498 -19.91 3.74 -4.69
N SER A 499 -20.10 3.94 -6.00
CA SER A 499 -20.14 2.82 -6.96
C SER A 499 -18.82 2.03 -7.00
N ASN A 500 -17.68 2.67 -6.69
CA ASN A 500 -16.39 1.99 -6.59
C ASN A 500 -16.28 1.18 -5.29
N GLU A 501 -16.69 1.76 -4.15
CA GLU A 501 -16.68 1.03 -2.86
C GLU A 501 -17.63 -0.18 -2.89
N LEU A 502 -18.78 -0.07 -3.56
CA LEU A 502 -19.71 -1.18 -3.77
C LEU A 502 -19.15 -2.25 -4.72
N LYS A 503 -18.33 -1.86 -5.71
CA LYS A 503 -17.61 -2.79 -6.58
C LYS A 503 -16.52 -3.53 -5.81
N GLU A 504 -15.71 -2.81 -5.02
CA GLU A 504 -14.69 -3.38 -4.11
C GLU A 504 -15.31 -4.41 -3.15
N LEU A 505 -16.44 -4.07 -2.50
CA LEU A 505 -17.17 -4.99 -1.63
C LEU A 505 -17.69 -6.24 -2.38
N VAL A 506 -18.27 -6.04 -3.57
CA VAL A 506 -18.75 -7.14 -4.43
C VAL A 506 -17.60 -8.04 -4.89
N ASP A 507 -16.44 -7.49 -5.19
CA ASP A 507 -15.27 -8.24 -5.64
C ASP A 507 -14.56 -8.95 -4.48
N ALA A 508 -14.41 -8.31 -3.32
CA ALA A 508 -13.96 -8.95 -2.08
C ALA A 508 -14.86 -10.14 -1.69
N ALA A 509 -16.18 -9.98 -1.78
CA ALA A 509 -17.14 -11.04 -1.50
C ALA A 509 -17.17 -12.18 -2.54
N LYS A 510 -16.68 -11.95 -3.77
CA LYS A 510 -16.47 -13.02 -4.77
C LYS A 510 -15.25 -13.91 -4.46
N LEU A 511 -14.26 -13.44 -3.70
CA LEU A 511 -13.01 -14.17 -3.48
C LEU A 511 -13.21 -15.43 -2.62
N LYS A 512 -14.17 -15.43 -1.69
CA LYS A 512 -14.45 -16.57 -0.81
C LYS A 512 -14.99 -17.75 -1.63
N THR A 513 -14.23 -18.83 -1.70
CA THR A 513 -14.54 -20.01 -2.52
C THR A 513 -15.78 -20.76 -2.04
N ASN A 514 -15.92 -20.92 -0.72
CA ASN A 514 -17.04 -21.61 -0.08
C ASN A 514 -17.84 -20.62 0.78
N PRO A 515 -18.68 -19.75 0.18
CA PRO A 515 -19.53 -18.83 0.93
C PRO A 515 -20.73 -19.58 1.52
N THR A 516 -21.09 -19.23 2.76
CA THR A 516 -22.31 -19.70 3.43
C THR A 516 -23.57 -19.20 2.71
N GLU A 517 -24.74 -19.77 3.01
CA GLU A 517 -25.98 -19.34 2.35
C GLU A 517 -26.31 -17.87 2.61
N ARG A 518 -26.01 -17.37 3.83
CA ARG A 518 -26.12 -15.94 4.16
C ARG A 518 -25.16 -15.09 3.33
N GLU A 519 -23.89 -15.45 3.23
CA GLU A 519 -22.92 -14.68 2.44
C GLU A 519 -23.28 -14.64 0.94
N ARG A 520 -23.96 -15.68 0.41
CA ARG A 520 -24.53 -15.66 -0.95
C ARG A 520 -25.69 -14.66 -1.06
N ARG A 521 -26.56 -14.57 -0.05
CA ARG A 521 -27.65 -13.57 0.02
C ARG A 521 -27.07 -12.15 0.15
N GLU A 522 -26.05 -11.95 0.98
CA GLU A 522 -25.34 -10.67 1.15
C GLU A 522 -24.64 -10.23 -0.14
N LEU A 523 -23.89 -11.13 -0.81
CA LEU A 523 -23.33 -10.87 -2.13
C LEU A 523 -24.40 -10.50 -3.18
N GLY A 524 -25.59 -11.11 -3.10
CA GLY A 524 -26.76 -10.71 -3.89
C GLY A 524 -27.21 -9.27 -3.59
N THR A 525 -27.30 -8.91 -2.32
CA THR A 525 -27.66 -7.56 -1.85
C THR A 525 -26.60 -6.51 -2.24
N TYR A 526 -25.31 -6.82 -2.10
CA TYR A 526 -24.19 -5.95 -2.51
C TYR A 526 -24.22 -5.71 -4.03
N ARG A 527 -24.45 -6.75 -4.84
CA ARG A 527 -24.63 -6.63 -6.30
C ARG A 527 -25.87 -5.79 -6.67
N TYR A 528 -26.95 -5.89 -5.92
CA TYR A 528 -28.15 -5.08 -6.14
C TYR A 528 -27.93 -3.62 -5.77
N ALA A 529 -27.27 -3.34 -4.64
CA ALA A 529 -26.88 -1.99 -4.24
C ALA A 529 -25.91 -1.34 -5.26
N LEU A 530 -24.91 -2.09 -5.74
CA LEU A 530 -24.03 -1.64 -6.83
C LEU A 530 -24.84 -1.28 -8.08
N LYS A 531 -25.80 -2.11 -8.48
CA LYS A 531 -26.69 -1.80 -9.62
C LYS A 531 -27.51 -0.53 -9.38
N LEU A 532 -28.06 -0.33 -8.18
CA LEU A 532 -28.81 0.89 -7.84
C LEU A 532 -27.92 2.14 -7.92
N SER A 533 -26.68 2.09 -7.40
CA SER A 533 -25.72 3.20 -7.47
C SER A 533 -25.27 3.53 -8.90
N ILE A 534 -25.13 2.52 -9.77
CA ILE A 534 -24.88 2.72 -11.21
C ILE A 534 -26.10 3.37 -11.89
N LEU A 535 -27.32 2.85 -11.65
CA LEU A 535 -28.54 3.42 -12.20
C LEU A 535 -28.80 4.86 -11.74
N GLU A 536 -28.47 5.20 -10.49
CA GLU A 536 -28.53 6.58 -9.98
C GLU A 536 -27.55 7.50 -10.74
N SER A 537 -26.32 7.04 -10.99
CA SER A 537 -25.32 7.78 -11.79
C SER A 537 -25.81 8.02 -13.22
N SER A 538 -26.23 6.97 -13.93
CA SER A 538 -26.73 7.09 -15.31
C SER A 538 -27.99 7.95 -15.39
N GLN A 539 -28.89 7.90 -14.40
CA GLN A 539 -30.05 8.80 -14.35
C GLN A 539 -29.61 10.26 -14.26
N LYS A 540 -28.55 10.57 -13.50
CA LYS A 540 -28.04 11.94 -13.36
C LYS A 540 -27.29 12.41 -14.60
N GLU A 541 -26.48 11.56 -15.23
CA GLU A 541 -25.83 11.85 -16.51
C GLU A 541 -26.86 12.14 -17.61
N LEU A 542 -27.91 11.32 -17.72
CA LEU A 542 -29.00 11.53 -18.68
C LEU A 542 -29.81 12.80 -18.37
N GLN A 543 -30.06 13.12 -17.10
CA GLN A 543 -30.71 14.39 -16.70
C GLN A 543 -29.85 15.63 -17.00
N VAL A 544 -28.52 15.51 -16.95
CA VAL A 544 -27.61 16.58 -17.39
C VAL A 544 -27.65 16.70 -18.92
N ARG A 545 -27.46 15.60 -19.65
CA ARG A 545 -27.54 15.57 -21.13
C ARG A 545 -28.87 16.14 -21.63
N GLN A 546 -30.00 15.74 -21.05
CA GLN A 546 -31.31 16.27 -21.38
C GLN A 546 -31.35 17.80 -21.31
N LYS A 547 -30.94 18.38 -20.17
CA LYS A 547 -30.93 19.84 -19.97
C LYS A 547 -30.00 20.59 -20.94
N LEU A 548 -28.87 19.97 -21.29
CA LEU A 548 -27.95 20.54 -22.28
C LEU A 548 -28.59 20.54 -23.68
N LEU A 549 -29.27 19.46 -24.08
CA LEU A 549 -30.02 19.41 -25.35
C LEU A 549 -31.24 20.35 -25.40
N GLU A 550 -31.83 20.67 -24.25
CA GLU A 550 -32.91 21.66 -24.11
C GLU A 550 -32.41 23.10 -24.31
N GLN A 551 -31.09 23.35 -24.22
CA GLN A 551 -30.47 24.67 -24.41
C GLN A 551 -29.88 24.89 -25.82
N VAL A 552 -29.73 23.83 -26.62
CA VAL A 552 -29.24 23.93 -28.01
C VAL A 552 -30.30 24.59 -28.91
N GLN A 553 -29.91 25.62 -29.66
CA GLN A 553 -30.64 26.13 -30.82
C GLN A 553 -30.04 25.49 -32.09
N PRO A 554 -30.74 24.56 -32.76
CA PRO A 554 -30.14 23.77 -33.82
C PRO A 554 -30.31 24.36 -35.22
N LEU A 555 -29.42 23.92 -36.12
CA LEU A 555 -29.59 24.03 -37.56
C LEU A 555 -30.74 23.12 -38.02
N ALA A 556 -31.43 23.48 -39.11
CA ALA A 556 -32.56 22.71 -39.64
C ALA A 556 -32.18 21.28 -40.07
N SER A 557 -30.91 21.03 -40.42
CA SER A 557 -30.34 19.70 -40.69
C SER A 557 -30.22 18.81 -39.44
N ASP A 558 -30.10 19.44 -38.27
CA ASP A 558 -29.64 18.79 -37.03
C ASP A 558 -30.83 18.54 -36.07
N GLN A 559 -31.91 19.31 -36.24
CA GLN A 559 -33.19 19.14 -35.55
C GLN A 559 -33.69 17.68 -35.52
N PRO A 560 -33.68 16.88 -36.62
CA PRO A 560 -34.18 15.50 -36.59
C PRO A 560 -33.34 14.56 -35.71
N PHE A 561 -32.03 14.78 -35.64
CA PHE A 561 -31.14 14.04 -34.73
C PHE A 561 -31.40 14.43 -33.26
N LEU A 562 -31.58 15.72 -32.99
CA LEU A 562 -31.85 16.22 -31.65
C LEU A 562 -33.20 15.77 -31.10
N ASP A 563 -34.27 15.76 -31.90
CA ASP A 563 -35.57 15.28 -31.47
C ASP A 563 -35.54 13.77 -31.19
N PHE A 564 -34.86 12.99 -32.06
CA PHE A 564 -34.60 11.57 -31.81
C PHE A 564 -33.82 11.38 -30.49
N LYS A 565 -32.77 12.17 -30.23
CA LYS A 565 -31.98 12.08 -29.00
C LYS A 565 -32.76 12.50 -27.75
N LYS A 566 -33.58 13.55 -27.82
CA LYS A 566 -34.49 13.98 -26.74
C LYS A 566 -35.50 12.88 -26.41
N GLN A 567 -36.14 12.30 -27.43
CA GLN A 567 -37.05 11.16 -27.26
C GLN A 567 -36.34 9.93 -26.67
N LEU A 568 -35.11 9.65 -27.12
CA LEU A 568 -34.34 8.49 -26.69
C LEU A 568 -33.92 8.61 -25.21
N ILE A 569 -33.41 9.77 -24.79
CA ILE A 569 -33.03 10.04 -23.40
C ILE A 569 -34.27 9.95 -22.49
N ALA A 570 -35.44 10.43 -22.93
CA ALA A 570 -36.68 10.29 -22.17
C ALA A 570 -37.10 8.82 -21.99
N GLN A 571 -36.97 7.98 -23.03
CA GLN A 571 -37.23 6.54 -22.95
C GLN A 571 -36.22 5.82 -22.04
N GLU A 572 -34.95 6.23 -22.04
CA GLU A 572 -33.90 5.65 -21.18
C GLU A 572 -34.10 6.04 -19.71
N LEU A 573 -34.46 7.30 -19.43
CA LEU A 573 -34.85 7.76 -18.10
C LEU A 573 -36.08 7.01 -17.56
N GLN A 574 -37.08 6.74 -18.42
CA GLN A 574 -38.22 5.89 -18.07
C GLN A 574 -37.78 4.44 -17.78
N ALA A 575 -36.87 3.88 -18.59
CA ALA A 575 -36.29 2.56 -18.38
C ALA A 575 -35.56 2.45 -17.02
N ILE A 576 -34.81 3.49 -16.63
CA ILE A 576 -34.12 3.55 -15.34
C ILE A 576 -35.13 3.70 -14.19
N ALA A 577 -36.13 4.57 -14.30
CA ALA A 577 -37.16 4.74 -13.28
C ALA A 577 -37.93 3.42 -13.01
N LEU A 578 -38.28 2.69 -14.07
CA LEU A 578 -38.88 1.35 -13.96
C LEU A 578 -37.90 0.33 -13.37
N GLN A 579 -36.59 0.43 -13.61
CA GLN A 579 -35.58 -0.45 -13.01
C GLN A 579 -35.30 -0.18 -11.53
N LEU A 580 -35.29 1.08 -11.11
CA LEU A 580 -35.19 1.49 -9.70
C LEU A 580 -36.44 1.10 -8.90
N THR A 581 -37.61 1.08 -9.54
CA THR A 581 -38.86 0.68 -8.90
C THR A 581 -38.92 -0.85 -8.68
N PRO A 582 -39.17 -1.32 -7.44
CA PRO A 582 -39.30 -2.75 -7.13
C PRO A 582 -40.47 -3.40 -7.88
N ASN A 583 -40.29 -4.63 -8.37
CA ASN A 583 -41.27 -5.32 -9.22
C ASN A 583 -42.66 -5.49 -8.58
N TYR A 584 -42.78 -5.51 -7.25
CA TYR A 584 -44.07 -5.60 -6.55
C TYR A 584 -44.86 -4.28 -6.55
N LYS A 585 -44.25 -3.16 -6.94
CA LYS A 585 -44.91 -1.84 -7.10
C LYS A 585 -45.32 -1.53 -8.55
N LEU A 586 -44.98 -2.41 -9.49
CA LEU A 586 -45.23 -2.23 -10.93
C LEU A 586 -46.50 -2.96 -11.36
N SER A 587 -47.30 -2.33 -12.22
CA SER A 587 -48.38 -3.02 -12.94
C SER A 587 -47.82 -4.06 -13.93
N GLU A 588 -48.67 -4.90 -14.51
CA GLU A 588 -48.23 -5.82 -15.58
C GLU A 588 -47.82 -5.05 -16.86
N ASP A 589 -48.48 -3.93 -17.16
CA ASP A 589 -48.09 -3.04 -18.25
C ASP A 589 -46.72 -2.40 -18.00
N ASP A 590 -46.46 -1.92 -16.77
CA ASP A 590 -45.14 -1.43 -16.36
C ASP A 590 -44.06 -2.51 -16.43
N LYS A 591 -44.38 -3.77 -16.08
CA LYS A 591 -43.46 -4.91 -16.19
C LYS A 591 -43.18 -5.25 -17.65
N ALA A 592 -44.20 -5.22 -18.52
CA ALA A 592 -44.05 -5.41 -19.96
C ALA A 592 -43.20 -4.28 -20.59
N LEU A 593 -43.47 -3.02 -20.24
CA LEU A 593 -42.72 -1.85 -20.68
C LEU A 593 -41.27 -1.89 -20.18
N LYS A 594 -41.05 -2.22 -18.89
CA LYS A 594 -39.71 -2.44 -18.30
C LYS A 594 -38.92 -3.51 -19.05
N ASN A 595 -39.57 -4.61 -19.44
CA ASN A 595 -38.94 -5.67 -20.23
C ASN A 595 -38.66 -5.24 -21.68
N ARG A 596 -39.56 -4.47 -22.32
CA ARG A 596 -39.36 -3.90 -23.66
C ARG A 596 -38.20 -2.91 -23.68
N LEU A 597 -38.23 -1.91 -22.80
CA LEU A 597 -37.19 -0.88 -22.70
C LEU A 597 -35.84 -1.50 -22.31
N LYS A 598 -35.80 -2.48 -21.38
CA LYS A 598 -34.54 -3.20 -21.09
C LYS A 598 -33.94 -3.86 -22.34
N ARG A 599 -34.76 -4.47 -23.22
CA ARG A 599 -34.26 -5.07 -24.47
C ARG A 599 -33.81 -4.02 -25.48
N GLN A 600 -34.41 -2.83 -25.48
CA GLN A 600 -34.03 -1.72 -26.34
C GLN A 600 -32.69 -1.09 -25.91
N PHE A 601 -32.49 -0.92 -24.60
CA PHE A 601 -31.28 -0.39 -23.97
C PHE A 601 -30.41 -1.51 -23.33
N GLU A 602 -30.31 -2.67 -23.98
CA GLU A 602 -29.33 -3.70 -23.58
C GLU A 602 -27.95 -3.26 -24.11
N ASP A 603 -26.91 -3.28 -23.28
CA ASP A 603 -25.56 -2.81 -23.67
C ASP A 603 -24.81 -3.85 -24.53
N SER A 604 -24.11 -3.39 -25.58
CA SER A 604 -23.44 -4.28 -26.52
C SER A 604 -22.23 -4.99 -25.91
N VAL A 605 -21.50 -4.36 -24.98
CA VAL A 605 -20.28 -4.92 -24.37
C VAL A 605 -20.63 -5.90 -23.24
N ALA A 606 -21.58 -5.54 -22.38
CA ALA A 606 -22.02 -6.31 -21.23
C ALA A 606 -22.90 -7.52 -21.59
N LEU A 607 -23.63 -7.51 -22.72
CA LEU A 607 -24.43 -8.64 -23.18
C LEU A 607 -23.57 -9.91 -23.37
N PRO A 608 -23.78 -11.00 -22.61
CA PRO A 608 -23.01 -12.23 -22.81
C PRO A 608 -23.33 -12.90 -24.14
N VAL A 609 -22.33 -13.51 -24.79
CA VAL A 609 -22.49 -14.24 -26.07
C VAL A 609 -23.67 -15.21 -26.03
N SER A 610 -23.78 -16.04 -24.99
CA SER A 610 -24.88 -17.01 -24.84
C SER A 610 -26.29 -16.39 -24.81
N LYS A 611 -26.40 -15.09 -24.49
CA LYS A 611 -27.66 -14.33 -24.44
C LYS A 611 -27.91 -13.49 -25.69
N ALA A 612 -26.95 -13.35 -26.60
CA ALA A 612 -27.11 -12.67 -27.88
C ALA A 612 -28.02 -13.49 -28.82
N THR A 613 -29.33 -13.34 -28.65
CA THR A 613 -30.38 -13.96 -29.47
C THR A 613 -31.08 -12.90 -30.33
N PRO A 614 -31.86 -13.26 -31.37
CA PRO A 614 -32.50 -12.28 -32.25
C PRO A 614 -33.34 -11.26 -31.47
N GLY A 615 -34.20 -11.74 -30.56
CA GLY A 615 -35.04 -10.88 -29.70
C GLY A 615 -34.30 -10.10 -28.60
N ALA A 616 -32.99 -10.25 -28.47
CA ALA A 616 -32.13 -9.45 -27.59
C ALA A 616 -31.33 -8.38 -28.37
N ILE A 617 -30.94 -8.64 -29.62
CA ILE A 617 -30.09 -7.74 -30.42
C ILE A 617 -30.87 -6.85 -31.40
N GLN A 618 -32.09 -7.23 -31.80
CA GLN A 618 -32.83 -6.55 -32.87
C GLN A 618 -33.24 -5.11 -32.51
N LEU A 619 -33.69 -4.86 -31.28
CA LEU A 619 -34.09 -3.51 -30.86
C LEU A 619 -32.89 -2.55 -30.71
N PRO A 620 -31.77 -2.92 -30.04
CA PRO A 620 -30.57 -2.09 -30.00
C PRO A 620 -29.99 -1.82 -31.39
N ILE A 621 -29.85 -2.84 -32.25
CA ILE A 621 -29.34 -2.64 -33.62
C ILE A 621 -30.25 -1.72 -34.43
N ARG A 622 -31.59 -1.83 -34.30
CA ARG A 622 -32.51 -0.92 -34.99
C ARG A 622 -32.33 0.52 -34.53
N GLN A 623 -32.26 0.75 -33.22
CA GLN A 623 -32.02 2.07 -32.63
C GLN A 623 -30.69 2.67 -33.10
N LEU A 624 -29.59 1.93 -32.98
CA LEU A 624 -28.26 2.37 -33.39
C LEU A 624 -28.20 2.67 -34.90
N ARG A 625 -28.93 1.94 -35.75
CA ARG A 625 -29.03 2.22 -37.19
C ARG A 625 -29.85 3.46 -37.51
N THR A 626 -30.96 3.70 -36.80
CA THR A 626 -31.73 4.94 -36.94
C THR A 626 -30.88 6.14 -36.53
N GLU A 627 -30.17 6.03 -35.40
CA GLU A 627 -29.25 7.07 -34.94
C GLU A 627 -28.11 7.32 -35.94
N LEU A 628 -27.46 6.26 -36.42
CA LEU A 628 -26.38 6.32 -37.41
C LEU A 628 -26.83 7.07 -38.68
N GLY A 629 -28.03 6.79 -39.18
CA GLY A 629 -28.59 7.51 -40.33
C GLY A 629 -28.76 9.01 -40.08
N LEU A 630 -29.27 9.39 -38.90
CA LEU A 630 -29.46 10.79 -38.53
C LEU A 630 -28.13 11.54 -38.34
N VAL A 631 -27.10 10.88 -37.78
CA VAL A 631 -25.77 11.49 -37.57
C VAL A 631 -25.11 11.94 -38.87
N HIS A 632 -25.36 11.25 -40.00
CA HIS A 632 -24.78 11.65 -41.29
C HIS A 632 -25.23 13.05 -41.75
N HIS A 633 -26.38 13.53 -41.28
CA HIS A 633 -26.94 14.84 -41.65
C HIS A 633 -26.51 16.00 -40.74
N ILE A 634 -25.92 15.74 -39.57
CA ILE A 634 -25.48 16.77 -38.62
C ILE A 634 -24.43 17.69 -39.27
N GLN A 635 -24.56 19.00 -39.05
CA GLN A 635 -23.57 20.01 -39.40
C GLN A 635 -22.85 20.56 -38.16
N ASP A 636 -23.54 20.77 -37.03
CA ASP A 636 -22.90 21.20 -35.78
C ASP A 636 -22.36 20.03 -34.95
N GLU A 637 -21.06 19.74 -35.10
CA GLU A 637 -20.38 18.70 -34.31
C GLU A 637 -20.29 19.03 -32.80
N ASN A 638 -20.55 20.28 -32.38
CA ASN A 638 -20.63 20.61 -30.96
C ASN A 638 -21.78 19.87 -30.27
N ILE A 639 -22.86 19.52 -30.99
CA ILE A 639 -23.96 18.70 -30.46
C ILE A 639 -23.46 17.32 -30.00
N LEU A 640 -22.53 16.71 -30.76
CA LEU A 640 -21.95 15.41 -30.43
C LEU A 640 -21.01 15.51 -29.22
N THR A 641 -20.20 16.57 -29.17
CA THR A 641 -19.34 16.89 -28.03
C THR A 641 -20.16 17.13 -26.75
N LEU A 642 -21.28 17.85 -26.85
CA LEU A 642 -22.21 18.14 -25.75
C LEU A 642 -22.94 16.89 -25.25
N LEU A 643 -23.34 15.99 -26.14
CA LEU A 643 -23.91 14.68 -25.80
C LEU A 643 -22.91 13.80 -25.06
N LYS A 644 -21.68 13.74 -25.56
CA LYS A 644 -20.66 12.81 -25.07
C LYS A 644 -20.01 13.29 -23.78
N GLY A 645 -19.76 14.59 -23.63
CA GLY A 645 -18.98 15.18 -22.53
C GLY A 645 -17.47 15.17 -22.78
N THR A 646 -17.07 14.96 -24.05
CA THR A 646 -15.70 14.88 -24.57
C THR A 646 -15.69 15.45 -25.98
N SER A 647 -14.60 16.09 -26.42
CA SER A 647 -14.46 16.53 -27.82
C SER A 647 -14.62 15.32 -28.75
N THR A 648 -15.68 15.31 -29.56
CA THR A 648 -16.09 14.14 -30.35
C THR A 648 -16.47 14.58 -31.76
N THR A 649 -15.71 14.12 -32.76
CA THR A 649 -16.02 14.38 -34.16
C THR A 649 -17.14 13.50 -34.68
N LYS A 650 -17.81 13.93 -35.75
CA LYS A 650 -18.84 13.19 -36.46
C LYS A 650 -18.36 11.81 -36.93
N GLN A 651 -17.12 11.72 -37.41
CA GLN A 651 -16.52 10.45 -37.84
C GLN A 651 -16.32 9.49 -36.66
N ALA A 652 -15.74 9.96 -35.54
CA ALA A 652 -15.54 9.13 -34.35
C ALA A 652 -16.87 8.62 -33.78
N TYR A 653 -17.90 9.46 -33.78
CA TYR A 653 -19.25 9.09 -33.35
C TYR A 653 -19.90 8.03 -34.28
N ILE A 654 -19.68 8.15 -35.59
CA ILE A 654 -20.11 7.14 -36.59
C ILE A 654 -19.42 5.79 -36.36
N GLU A 655 -18.10 5.79 -36.13
CA GLU A 655 -17.30 4.60 -35.87
C GLU A 655 -17.69 3.89 -34.56
N GLU A 656 -18.00 4.65 -33.50
CA GLU A 656 -18.53 4.11 -32.25
C GLU A 656 -19.86 3.37 -32.45
N LEU A 657 -20.83 3.99 -33.14
CA LEU A 657 -22.12 3.36 -33.45
C LEU A 657 -21.97 2.08 -34.28
N GLN A 658 -21.11 2.13 -35.31
CA GLN A 658 -20.80 0.96 -36.14
C GLN A 658 -20.13 -0.16 -35.31
N THR A 659 -19.26 0.19 -34.38
CA THR A 659 -18.57 -0.75 -33.47
C THR A 659 -19.57 -1.43 -32.53
N HIS A 660 -20.50 -0.68 -31.91
CA HIS A 660 -21.56 -1.27 -31.09
C HIS A 660 -22.47 -2.23 -31.88
N ILE A 661 -22.86 -1.88 -33.11
CA ILE A 661 -23.64 -2.77 -34.00
C ILE A 661 -22.84 -4.05 -34.32
N SER A 662 -21.56 -3.90 -34.65
CA SER A 662 -20.67 -5.01 -35.02
C SER A 662 -20.49 -6.00 -33.87
N ILE A 663 -20.34 -5.51 -32.64
CA ILE A 663 -20.28 -6.33 -31.42
C ILE A 663 -21.56 -7.18 -31.24
N PHE A 664 -22.75 -6.58 -31.39
CA PHE A 664 -24.00 -7.35 -31.29
C PHE A 664 -24.10 -8.45 -32.36
N GLN A 665 -23.78 -8.11 -33.61
CA GLN A 665 -23.83 -9.06 -34.74
C GLN A 665 -22.84 -10.21 -34.54
N LEU A 666 -21.61 -9.91 -34.12
CA LEU A 666 -20.57 -10.91 -33.94
C LEU A 666 -20.85 -11.82 -32.72
N LYS A 667 -21.34 -11.27 -31.61
CA LYS A 667 -21.84 -12.07 -30.47
C LYS A 667 -22.97 -13.02 -30.87
N TYR A 668 -23.89 -12.56 -31.72
CA TYR A 668 -24.99 -13.37 -32.24
C TYR A 668 -24.50 -14.50 -33.15
N GLN A 669 -23.57 -14.23 -34.07
CA GLN A 669 -22.95 -15.26 -34.91
C GLN A 669 -22.28 -16.35 -34.07
N ILE A 670 -21.49 -15.96 -33.06
CA ILE A 670 -20.80 -16.90 -32.17
C ILE A 670 -21.82 -17.72 -31.36
N ASN A 671 -22.91 -17.10 -30.87
CA ASN A 671 -23.98 -17.81 -30.17
C ASN A 671 -24.66 -18.86 -31.05
N ASN A 672 -24.95 -18.53 -32.31
CA ASN A 672 -25.54 -19.47 -33.26
C ASN A 672 -24.59 -20.64 -33.56
N ARG A 673 -23.30 -20.38 -33.84
CA ARG A 673 -22.31 -21.45 -34.03
C ARG A 673 -22.15 -22.31 -32.78
N ASN A 674 -22.17 -21.74 -31.58
CA ASN A 674 -22.12 -22.50 -30.33
C ASN A 674 -23.33 -23.46 -30.18
N LYS A 675 -24.53 -23.04 -30.58
CA LYS A 675 -25.72 -23.92 -30.61
C LYS A 675 -25.59 -25.03 -31.64
N GLN A 676 -25.12 -24.71 -32.85
CA GLN A 676 -24.87 -25.70 -33.90
C GLN A 676 -23.82 -26.74 -33.45
N ILE A 677 -22.70 -26.30 -32.86
CA ILE A 677 -21.69 -27.18 -32.26
C ILE A 677 -22.27 -28.13 -31.19
N SER A 678 -23.29 -27.69 -30.44
CA SER A 678 -23.97 -28.54 -29.44
C SER A 678 -25.02 -29.51 -30.01
N GLN A 679 -25.24 -29.51 -31.33
CA GLN A 679 -26.27 -30.29 -32.02
C GLN A 679 -25.73 -31.12 -33.20
N LEU A 680 -24.49 -30.87 -33.64
CA LEU A 680 -23.82 -31.60 -34.72
C LEU A 680 -22.96 -32.74 -34.16
N SER A 681 -22.77 -33.78 -34.99
CA SER A 681 -21.88 -34.91 -34.71
C SER A 681 -20.64 -34.96 -35.62
N ASP A 682 -20.58 -34.13 -36.68
CA ASP A 682 -19.44 -34.08 -37.58
C ASP A 682 -18.28 -33.26 -36.98
N GLU A 683 -17.18 -33.94 -36.67
CA GLU A 683 -15.98 -33.31 -36.11
C GLU A 683 -15.33 -32.29 -37.05
N ALA A 684 -15.45 -32.45 -38.38
CA ALA A 684 -14.86 -31.52 -39.34
C ALA A 684 -15.56 -30.16 -39.29
N THR A 685 -16.89 -30.14 -39.46
CA THR A 685 -17.72 -28.92 -39.30
C THR A 685 -17.57 -28.32 -37.91
N ILE A 686 -17.53 -29.12 -36.85
CA ILE A 686 -17.31 -28.63 -35.48
C ILE A 686 -15.94 -27.94 -35.35
N LYS A 687 -14.87 -28.49 -35.94
CA LYS A 687 -13.53 -27.90 -35.94
C LYS A 687 -13.51 -26.57 -36.70
N GLU A 688 -14.14 -26.48 -37.86
CA GLU A 688 -14.27 -25.23 -38.61
C GLU A 688 -15.07 -24.16 -37.86
N MET A 689 -16.22 -24.51 -37.28
CA MET A 689 -17.02 -23.58 -36.47
C MET A 689 -16.26 -23.10 -35.23
N ARG A 690 -15.42 -23.95 -34.60
CA ARG A 690 -14.53 -23.54 -33.51
C ARG A 690 -13.44 -22.55 -33.97
N ILE A 691 -12.84 -22.77 -35.15
CA ILE A 691 -11.86 -21.83 -35.75
C ILE A 691 -12.54 -20.49 -36.10
N ALA A 692 -13.75 -20.51 -36.67
CA ALA A 692 -14.52 -19.31 -36.96
C ALA A 692 -14.90 -18.54 -35.69
N ASN A 693 -15.22 -19.24 -34.59
CA ASN A 693 -15.47 -18.62 -33.30
C ASN A 693 -14.19 -18.06 -32.66
N ALA A 694 -13.04 -18.72 -32.78
CA ALA A 694 -11.76 -18.17 -32.32
C ALA A 694 -11.43 -16.84 -33.02
N LYS A 695 -11.57 -16.77 -34.36
CA LYS A 695 -11.45 -15.50 -35.11
C LYS A 695 -12.43 -14.44 -34.61
N GLY A 696 -13.69 -14.83 -34.37
CA GLY A 696 -14.72 -13.94 -33.83
C GLY A 696 -14.44 -13.43 -32.41
N PHE A 697 -13.80 -14.22 -31.55
CA PHE A 697 -13.38 -13.76 -30.21
C PHE A 697 -12.20 -12.79 -30.27
N SER A 698 -11.24 -13.00 -31.16
CA SER A 698 -10.16 -12.04 -31.41
C SER A 698 -10.69 -10.70 -31.92
N GLU A 699 -11.63 -10.73 -32.87
CA GLU A 699 -12.26 -9.51 -33.39
C GLU A 699 -13.17 -8.84 -32.35
N LEU A 700 -13.91 -9.58 -31.52
CA LEU A 700 -14.62 -8.98 -30.39
C LEU A 700 -13.68 -8.26 -29.43
N LYS A 701 -12.47 -8.80 -29.18
CA LYS A 701 -11.47 -8.10 -28.37
C LYS A 701 -11.05 -6.78 -29.02
N ARG A 702 -10.69 -6.81 -30.32
CA ARG A 702 -10.34 -5.59 -31.08
C ARG A 702 -11.45 -4.53 -31.01
N LEU A 703 -12.71 -4.95 -31.17
CA LEU A 703 -13.87 -4.06 -31.10
C LEU A 703 -14.17 -3.52 -29.68
N TYR A 704 -13.77 -4.23 -28.62
CA TYR A 704 -13.80 -3.68 -27.25
C TYR A 704 -12.65 -2.69 -27.03
N ASP A 705 -11.46 -2.99 -27.55
CA ASP A 705 -10.28 -2.14 -27.44
C ASP A 705 -10.51 -0.79 -28.14
N THR A 706 -11.23 -0.74 -29.26
CA THR A 706 -11.71 0.50 -29.92
C THR A 706 -12.83 1.24 -29.20
N LEU A 707 -13.45 0.67 -28.15
CA LEU A 707 -14.43 1.35 -27.29
C LEU A 707 -13.84 1.75 -25.92
N GLN A 708 -12.54 1.54 -25.69
CA GLN A 708 -11.87 2.11 -24.53
C GLN A 708 -11.68 3.62 -24.75
N PRO A 709 -11.90 4.47 -23.73
CA PRO A 709 -11.64 5.91 -23.85
C PRO A 709 -10.14 6.14 -24.08
N SER A 710 -9.81 7.12 -24.93
CA SER A 710 -8.43 7.61 -25.05
C SER A 710 -7.99 8.32 -23.76
N ASP A 711 -6.70 8.23 -23.42
CA ASP A 711 -6.15 8.82 -22.19
C ASP A 711 -6.35 10.35 -22.11
N ASP A 712 -6.44 11.03 -23.25
CA ASP A 712 -6.66 12.48 -23.36
C ASP A 712 -8.13 12.91 -23.12
N GLY A 713 -9.08 11.98 -23.00
CA GLY A 713 -10.53 12.22 -23.12
C GLY A 713 -11.35 12.10 -21.83
N GLN A 714 -11.05 12.88 -20.78
CA GLN A 714 -11.83 12.82 -19.53
C GLN A 714 -13.27 13.33 -19.70
N ASN A 715 -14.26 12.44 -19.47
CA ASN A 715 -15.69 12.75 -19.63
C ASN A 715 -16.20 13.71 -18.55
N GLN A 716 -16.39 14.97 -18.92
CA GLN A 716 -16.73 16.05 -17.99
C GLN A 716 -18.10 15.84 -17.32
N ILE A 717 -19.08 15.28 -18.04
CA ILE A 717 -20.43 15.02 -17.51
C ILE A 717 -20.37 13.93 -16.44
N SER A 718 -19.77 12.78 -16.76
CA SER A 718 -19.63 11.67 -15.81
C SER A 718 -18.77 12.05 -14.59
N GLN A 719 -17.72 12.85 -14.77
CA GLN A 719 -16.92 13.37 -13.67
C GLN A 719 -17.70 14.32 -12.75
N ALA A 720 -18.41 15.31 -13.31
CA ALA A 720 -19.21 16.26 -12.54
C ALA A 720 -20.33 15.55 -11.77
N VAL A 721 -21.02 14.59 -12.40
CA VAL A 721 -22.05 13.78 -11.76
C VAL A 721 -21.46 12.89 -10.66
N SER A 722 -20.35 12.19 -10.92
CA SER A 722 -19.67 11.33 -9.94
C SER A 722 -19.23 12.14 -8.71
N LYS A 723 -18.59 13.30 -8.92
CA LYS A 723 -18.19 14.23 -7.86
C LYS A 723 -19.39 14.71 -7.04
N GLN A 724 -20.46 15.19 -7.69
CA GLN A 724 -21.66 15.66 -7.00
C GLN A 724 -22.36 14.54 -6.20
N LEU A 725 -22.40 13.30 -6.72
CA LEU A 725 -22.96 12.16 -6.00
C LEU A 725 -22.08 11.74 -4.81
N GLN A 726 -20.76 11.82 -4.93
CA GLN A 726 -19.83 11.57 -3.83
C GLN A 726 -19.97 12.64 -2.73
N GLU A 727 -20.00 13.93 -3.09
CA GLU A 727 -20.25 15.05 -2.17
C GLU A 727 -21.59 14.88 -1.43
N ARG A 728 -22.67 14.55 -2.14
CA ARG A 728 -23.97 14.24 -1.53
C ARG A 728 -23.91 13.06 -0.56
N LYS A 729 -23.14 12.01 -0.86
CA LYS A 729 -22.94 10.86 0.04
C LYS A 729 -22.11 11.23 1.27
N VAL A 730 -21.12 12.13 1.15
CA VAL A 730 -20.37 12.69 2.29
C VAL A 730 -21.26 13.57 3.16
N ILE A 731 -22.01 14.51 2.58
CA ILE A 731 -22.96 15.37 3.31
C ILE A 731 -24.01 14.53 4.05
N LYS A 732 -24.54 13.47 3.41
CA LYS A 732 -25.50 12.54 4.04
C LYS A 732 -24.87 11.75 5.21
N LYS A 733 -23.60 11.36 5.13
CA LYS A 733 -22.85 10.76 6.27
C LYS A 733 -22.70 11.79 7.41
N ALA A 734 -22.29 13.02 7.10
CA ALA A 734 -22.10 14.10 8.07
C ALA A 734 -23.41 14.54 8.76
N GLN A 735 -24.52 14.58 8.04
CA GLN A 735 -25.84 14.88 8.61
C GLN A 735 -26.31 13.78 9.57
N LEU A 736 -26.09 12.51 9.23
CA LEU A 736 -26.36 11.39 10.14
C LEU A 736 -25.49 11.46 11.41
N GLN A 737 -24.20 11.80 11.26
CA GLN A 737 -23.28 12.06 12.40
C GLN A 737 -23.77 13.21 13.29
N GLN A 738 -24.16 14.35 12.71
CA GLN A 738 -24.62 15.53 13.47
C GLN A 738 -25.93 15.26 14.21
N ALA A 739 -26.92 14.62 13.58
CA ALA A 739 -28.17 14.24 14.23
C ALA A 739 -27.97 13.25 15.39
N GLN A 740 -26.92 12.42 15.33
CA GLN A 740 -26.57 11.46 16.40
C GLN A 740 -25.80 12.10 17.57
N ARG A 741 -25.31 13.35 17.47
CA ARG A 741 -24.65 14.04 18.58
C ARG A 741 -25.58 14.36 19.76
N SER A 742 -26.90 14.44 19.53
CA SER A 742 -27.89 14.58 20.61
C SER A 742 -28.31 13.24 21.24
N GLY A 743 -27.91 12.10 20.67
CA GLY A 743 -28.27 10.76 21.14
C GLY A 743 -27.11 9.78 21.00
N LYS A 744 -26.26 9.70 22.03
CA LYS A 744 -25.07 8.83 22.04
C LYS A 744 -25.46 7.36 21.79
N ILE A 745 -25.07 6.80 20.63
CA ILE A 745 -25.27 5.39 20.26
C ILE A 745 -24.28 4.48 21.04
N ASN A 746 -24.40 4.48 22.37
CA ASN A 746 -23.61 3.72 23.34
C ASN A 746 -24.14 2.28 23.47
N THR A 747 -24.05 1.51 22.38
CA THR A 747 -24.41 0.10 22.37
C THR A 747 -23.28 -0.76 22.92
N ASP A 748 -23.59 -1.85 23.62
CA ASP A 748 -22.59 -2.63 24.34
C ASP A 748 -21.47 -3.24 23.46
N PHE A 749 -21.65 -3.39 22.14
CA PHE A 749 -20.53 -3.71 21.24
C PHE A 749 -19.37 -2.74 21.44
N MET A 750 -19.65 -1.45 21.37
CA MET A 750 -18.65 -0.39 21.51
C MET A 750 -18.13 -0.33 22.94
N ARG A 751 -19.02 -0.54 23.93
CA ARG A 751 -18.66 -0.53 25.35
C ARG A 751 -17.71 -1.69 25.73
N GLN A 752 -17.98 -2.90 25.26
CA GLN A 752 -17.14 -4.07 25.48
C GLN A 752 -15.88 -4.05 24.62
N LEU A 753 -15.96 -3.59 23.37
CA LEU A 753 -14.80 -3.35 22.51
C LEU A 753 -13.85 -2.38 23.19
N THR A 754 -14.32 -1.20 23.64
CA THR A 754 -13.55 -0.27 24.47
C THR A 754 -13.03 -0.91 25.77
N ALA A 755 -13.83 -1.72 26.47
CA ALA A 755 -13.39 -2.35 27.72
C ALA A 755 -12.36 -3.49 27.53
N SER A 756 -12.33 -4.16 26.38
CA SER A 756 -11.21 -5.02 25.97
C SER A 756 -10.02 -4.17 25.56
N LEU A 757 -10.21 -3.20 24.67
CA LEU A 757 -9.16 -2.32 24.15
C LEU A 757 -8.40 -1.62 25.29
N ASN A 758 -9.07 -1.13 26.33
CA ASN A 758 -8.43 -0.50 27.48
C ASN A 758 -7.63 -1.49 28.35
N ARG A 759 -8.06 -2.75 28.47
CA ARG A 759 -7.28 -3.82 29.14
C ARG A 759 -6.07 -4.22 28.29
N SER A 760 -6.28 -4.39 26.98
CA SER A 760 -5.24 -4.60 25.98
C SER A 760 -4.22 -3.45 25.94
N GLN A 761 -4.68 -2.22 26.12
CA GLN A 761 -3.88 -1.00 26.17
C GLN A 761 -3.01 -0.97 27.43
N GLN A 762 -3.52 -1.32 28.62
CA GLN A 762 -2.70 -1.40 29.83
C GLN A 762 -1.55 -2.39 29.66
N ALA A 763 -1.82 -3.60 29.14
CA ALA A 763 -0.79 -4.59 28.83
C ALA A 763 0.19 -4.10 27.74
N SER A 764 -0.32 -3.47 26.68
CA SER A 764 0.51 -2.96 25.56
C SER A 764 1.36 -1.76 25.94
N LYS A 765 0.83 -0.83 26.73
CA LYS A 765 1.54 0.34 27.26
C LYS A 765 2.61 -0.09 28.24
N LYS A 766 2.31 -1.07 29.11
CA LYS A 766 3.34 -1.70 29.94
C LYS A 766 4.43 -2.32 29.06
N ALA A 767 4.09 -3.21 28.13
CA ALA A 767 5.08 -3.85 27.26
C ALA A 767 5.89 -2.87 26.38
N LEU A 768 5.29 -1.76 25.93
CA LEU A 768 5.99 -0.71 25.18
C LEU A 768 6.93 0.10 26.08
N MET A 769 6.50 0.48 27.29
CA MET A 769 7.34 1.16 28.28
C MET A 769 8.44 0.24 28.83
N GLU A 770 8.15 -1.04 28.99
CA GLU A 770 9.08 -2.06 29.48
C GLU A 770 10.10 -2.45 28.40
N ARG A 771 9.72 -2.34 27.11
CA ARG A 771 10.66 -2.36 25.97
C ARG A 771 11.47 -1.06 25.88
N ALA A 772 10.86 0.12 25.91
CA ALA A 772 11.61 1.38 25.89
C ALA A 772 12.61 1.47 27.06
N ARG A 773 12.25 0.96 28.24
CA ARG A 773 13.14 0.78 29.40
C ARG A 773 14.13 -0.38 29.28
N SER A 774 13.92 -1.31 28.36
CA SER A 774 14.92 -2.32 27.99
C SER A 774 15.94 -1.69 27.05
N ASP A 775 15.46 -1.00 26.02
CA ASP A 775 16.27 -0.27 25.05
C ASP A 775 17.10 0.84 25.78
N GLU A 776 16.52 1.59 26.74
CA GLU A 776 17.23 2.52 27.65
C GLU A 776 18.27 1.83 28.55
N ARG A 777 18.02 0.59 28.99
CA ARG A 777 18.98 -0.16 29.82
C ARG A 777 20.12 -0.71 29.00
N GLU A 778 19.82 -1.23 27.81
CA GLU A 778 20.80 -1.69 26.83
C GLU A 778 21.73 -0.51 26.48
N GLU A 779 21.18 0.67 26.20
CA GLU A 779 21.95 1.89 25.98
C GLU A 779 22.71 2.39 27.23
N GLN A 780 22.15 2.27 28.44
CA GLN A 780 22.86 2.61 29.69
C GLN A 780 23.95 1.60 30.07
N GLU A 781 23.81 0.33 29.67
CA GLU A 781 24.80 -0.72 29.87
C GLU A 781 25.92 -0.59 28.83
N GLU A 782 25.62 -0.27 27.57
CA GLU A 782 26.60 0.15 26.56
C GLU A 782 27.38 1.39 27.04
N ARG A 783 26.69 2.45 27.48
CA ARG A 783 27.35 3.66 28.05
C ARG A 783 28.20 3.37 29.29
N ARG A 784 27.87 2.35 30.08
CA ARG A 784 28.67 1.90 31.25
C ARG A 784 29.82 0.97 30.89
N GLN A 785 29.74 0.24 29.78
CA GLN A 785 30.85 -0.52 29.22
C GLN A 785 31.87 0.42 28.56
N ALA A 786 31.41 1.48 27.89
CA ALA A 786 32.25 2.55 27.33
C ALA A 786 32.90 3.49 28.38
N GLN A 787 32.65 3.26 29.68
CA GLN A 787 33.22 4.00 30.81
C GLN A 787 34.05 3.10 31.76
N ARG A 788 34.54 1.95 31.25
CA ARG A 788 35.35 0.97 31.98
C ARG A 788 36.55 0.52 31.15
#